data_AF-A0A9P5NKY6-F1
#
_entry.id   AF-A0A9P5NKY6-F1
#
_cell.length_a   1.000
_cell.length_b   1.000
_cell.length_c   1.000
_cell.angle_alpha   90.00
_cell.angle_beta   90.00
_cell.angle_gamma   90.00
#
_symmetry.space_group_name_H-M   'P 1'
#
loop_
_entity.id
_entity.type
_entity.pdbx_description
1 polymer ?
#
loop_
_entity_poly.entity_id
_entity_poly.type
_entity_poly.pdbx_seq_one_letter_code
_entity_poly.pdbx_strand_id
1 'polypeptide(L)'
;MGFIPLPSSAGNNPSYLEAYNRILSSHRRSPLSSASSVIMLVAPNVDALCASRMLATLFKQDDVAYRIIPVSGRDEIDRMINELRNNLDLHTLIMINMGSYYDLPEPEWFGEFDLKVTVHVIDSARPQSLSNLFTGGENGDRILTWDDGQPDKLIEEKRSWEVVKYEPQAGSDEEDGDNEVMENENENEDEDEDINSTATGSPSLKRRKVTRNRNFYGRRKKISPEEYESHQKRIDKYYSSGTSHGQSAASTIYILATLLERADNDFLWLAILGLTFQYITSRISRDTYEAYHAIYYDEVSRLNLHPSDVDDTELLISVNPDDMSVRSTNELRFMLYRHWTLYDAMFHSSYVASKLGIWKERGRQRLTGLLAKMGFSIPQTQQPFPHMDMDLKKTLLKKLNDIAPEYGLIELSYPSFVRCYGFHTQPLSAADAVEGISALLDVAGGMRMEVEIEGMRNGGEWFGGGHLWEGTHSEKVSKQSQKNIEVTIPNNDSLTKDEKLEEVEGRPQEPLWWVKNFWAAYDALTDVTTLKRSLNLAMSLQRAIIRQGTSIIDKQDIRTMRNHRVVILTQGPDLALFCNPSILTRLALWLVDALRDRLPGTIFGSRTKKKVLPFVLACLNEPKARYTVVAIMASIDFGQIRKNQFTLAFLDARRQSNARVEFGTFDSSVVEIEEKDLKIFLEALSWLIFPHQQGNCADRNNLTAPEAQYMHQQQEHTPIEANTHQERGEEQAACNEVKHPMDQDIEGGFGGQEDLEDRYATTSGEH
;
A
#
# COMPACT_ATOMS: atom_id res chain seq x y z
N MET A 1 -10.23 26.32 -16.20
CA MET A 1 -9.48 25.57 -17.22
C MET A 1 -8.22 25.00 -16.59
N GLY A 2 -8.41 24.13 -15.60
CA GLY A 2 -7.36 23.18 -15.24
C GLY A 2 -7.25 22.18 -16.38
N PHE A 3 -6.24 22.32 -17.24
CA PHE A 3 -5.97 21.34 -18.28
C PHE A 3 -5.53 20.05 -17.59
N ILE A 4 -6.29 18.97 -17.73
CA ILE A 4 -5.76 17.61 -17.52
C ILE A 4 -4.55 17.53 -18.44
N PRO A 5 -3.31 17.41 -17.93
CA PRO A 5 -2.16 17.27 -18.81
C PRO A 5 -2.35 15.98 -19.60
N LEU A 6 -2.55 16.06 -20.91
CA LEU A 6 -2.59 14.87 -21.77
C LEU A 6 -1.22 14.16 -21.65
N PRO A 7 -1.14 12.94 -21.09
CA PRO A 7 0.09 12.19 -21.02
C PRO A 7 0.33 11.51 -22.38
N SER A 8 0.59 12.32 -23.41
CA SER A 8 1.13 11.90 -24.72
C SER A 8 1.47 13.08 -25.65
N SER A 9 1.80 14.27 -25.14
CA SER A 9 2.33 15.37 -25.97
C SER A 9 3.86 15.31 -26.04
N ALA A 10 4.36 14.49 -26.98
CA ALA A 10 5.76 14.31 -27.40
C ALA A 10 6.66 13.40 -26.54
N GLY A 11 6.68 12.11 -26.89
CA GLY A 11 7.63 11.08 -26.44
C GLY A 11 7.57 9.83 -27.32
N ASN A 12 8.41 8.82 -27.06
CA ASN A 12 8.38 7.52 -27.75
C ASN A 12 7.34 6.53 -27.17
N ASN A 13 6.74 6.84 -26.02
CA ASN A 13 5.82 5.94 -25.31
C ASN A 13 4.40 6.04 -25.87
N PRO A 14 3.62 4.94 -25.92
CA PRO A 14 2.24 4.96 -26.40
C PRO A 14 1.34 5.76 -25.45
N SER A 15 0.42 6.54 -26.02
CA SER A 15 -0.63 7.22 -25.23
C SER A 15 -1.54 6.21 -24.52
N TYR A 16 -2.24 6.63 -23.44
CA TYR A 16 -3.23 5.75 -22.77
C TYR A 16 -4.30 5.23 -23.75
N LEU A 17 -4.74 6.07 -24.69
CA LEU A 17 -5.70 5.71 -25.72
C LEU A 17 -5.12 4.65 -26.69
N GLU A 18 -3.84 4.79 -27.06
CA GLU A 18 -3.16 3.78 -27.88
C GLU A 18 -2.94 2.47 -27.12
N ALA A 19 -2.51 2.53 -25.85
CA ALA A 19 -2.35 1.36 -25.00
C ALA A 19 -3.69 0.59 -24.84
N TYR A 20 -4.79 1.30 -24.60
CA TYR A 20 -6.13 0.71 -24.55
C TYR A 20 -6.55 0.09 -25.89
N ASN A 21 -6.35 0.80 -27.00
CA ASN A 21 -6.64 0.28 -28.33
C ASN A 21 -5.76 -0.94 -28.71
N ARG A 22 -4.51 -1.02 -28.23
CA ARG A 22 -3.65 -2.20 -28.37
C ARG A 22 -4.27 -3.40 -27.66
N ILE A 23 -4.76 -3.25 -26.41
CA ILE A 23 -5.49 -4.31 -25.67
C ILE A 23 -6.71 -4.78 -26.48
N LEU A 24 -7.58 -3.86 -26.93
CA LEU A 24 -8.75 -4.20 -27.74
C LEU A 24 -8.37 -4.93 -29.03
N SER A 25 -7.30 -4.49 -29.70
CA SER A 25 -6.85 -5.10 -30.96
C SER A 25 -6.28 -6.51 -30.76
N SER A 26 -5.57 -6.76 -29.65
CA SER A 26 -5.05 -8.08 -29.30
C SER A 26 -6.19 -9.03 -28.97
N HIS A 27 -7.13 -8.59 -28.14
CA HIS A 27 -8.32 -9.35 -27.76
C HIS A 27 -9.17 -9.76 -28.96
N ARG A 28 -9.43 -8.83 -29.89
CA ARG A 28 -10.22 -9.07 -31.12
C ARG A 28 -9.49 -9.93 -32.16
N ARG A 29 -8.16 -10.05 -32.07
CA ARG A 29 -7.34 -10.93 -32.93
C ARG A 29 -7.17 -12.33 -32.35
N SER A 30 -7.39 -12.52 -31.05
CA SER A 30 -7.26 -13.83 -30.40
C SER A 30 -8.36 -14.79 -30.89
N PRO A 31 -8.02 -15.96 -31.46
CA PRO A 31 -9.02 -16.93 -31.94
C PRO A 31 -9.75 -17.65 -30.79
N LEU A 32 -9.23 -17.58 -29.57
CA LEU A 32 -9.74 -18.21 -28.35
C LEU A 32 -10.01 -17.16 -27.26
N SER A 33 -10.56 -16.01 -27.68
CA SER A 33 -10.90 -14.92 -26.77
C SER A 33 -11.77 -15.41 -25.60
N SER A 34 -11.20 -15.34 -24.40
CA SER A 34 -11.75 -15.89 -23.17
C SER A 34 -11.35 -15.01 -21.97
N ALA A 35 -11.99 -15.21 -20.81
CA ALA A 35 -11.68 -14.43 -19.61
C ALA A 35 -10.25 -14.66 -19.08
N SER A 36 -9.56 -15.72 -19.52
CA SER A 36 -8.15 -16.00 -19.24
C SER A 36 -7.17 -15.22 -20.13
N SER A 37 -7.64 -14.53 -21.18
CA SER A 37 -6.79 -13.78 -22.11
C SER A 37 -6.40 -12.37 -21.62
N VAL A 38 -7.27 -11.74 -20.82
CA VAL A 38 -7.05 -10.42 -20.19
C VAL A 38 -7.17 -10.56 -18.68
N ILE A 39 -6.06 -10.42 -17.96
CA ILE A 39 -6.00 -10.63 -16.51
C ILE A 39 -5.58 -9.34 -15.81
N MET A 40 -6.32 -8.97 -14.76
CA MET A 40 -6.09 -7.79 -13.94
C MET A 40 -5.67 -8.22 -12.53
N LEU A 41 -4.40 -7.99 -12.17
CA LEU A 41 -3.88 -8.15 -10.82
C LEU A 41 -4.09 -6.84 -10.05
N VAL A 42 -4.84 -6.90 -8.94
CA VAL A 42 -5.33 -5.70 -8.24
C VAL A 42 -4.94 -5.74 -6.76
N ALA A 43 -4.26 -4.70 -6.28
CA ALA A 43 -3.90 -4.58 -4.87
C ALA A 43 -5.15 -4.32 -3.99
N PRO A 44 -5.22 -4.82 -2.74
CA PRO A 44 -6.36 -4.61 -1.84
C PRO A 44 -6.34 -3.20 -1.21
N ASN A 45 -6.51 -2.17 -2.03
CA ASN A 45 -6.64 -0.77 -1.59
C ASN A 45 -7.72 -0.01 -2.38
N VAL A 46 -8.25 1.07 -1.80
CA VAL A 46 -9.42 1.79 -2.35
C VAL A 46 -9.15 2.37 -3.75
N ASP A 47 -7.95 2.91 -3.98
CA ASP A 47 -7.55 3.46 -5.28
C ASP A 47 -7.50 2.36 -6.37
N ALA A 48 -6.95 1.20 -6.05
CA ALA A 48 -6.91 0.05 -6.95
C ALA A 48 -8.30 -0.57 -7.22
N LEU A 49 -9.16 -0.64 -6.21
CA LEU A 49 -10.57 -1.02 -6.39
C LEU A 49 -11.29 -0.04 -7.34
N CYS A 50 -11.11 1.26 -7.16
CA CYS A 50 -11.75 2.28 -8.01
C CYS A 50 -11.23 2.22 -9.46
N ALA A 51 -9.91 2.12 -9.65
CA ALA A 51 -9.28 1.96 -10.96
C ALA A 51 -9.75 0.69 -11.68
N SER A 52 -9.72 -0.45 -10.99
CA SER A 52 -10.14 -1.73 -11.55
C SER A 52 -11.64 -1.76 -11.86
N ARG A 53 -12.49 -1.10 -11.05
CA ARG A 53 -13.94 -0.99 -11.35
C ARG A 53 -14.23 -0.15 -12.58
N MET A 54 -13.54 0.98 -12.77
CA MET A 54 -13.67 1.78 -14.00
C MET A 54 -13.19 1.00 -15.23
N LEU A 55 -12.01 0.39 -15.18
CA LEU A 55 -11.45 -0.35 -16.31
C LEU A 55 -12.28 -1.59 -16.67
N ALA A 56 -12.78 -2.32 -15.67
CA ALA A 56 -13.74 -3.41 -15.83
C ALA A 56 -15.07 -2.97 -16.48
N THR A 57 -15.48 -1.73 -16.25
CA THR A 57 -16.68 -1.14 -16.88
C THR A 57 -16.40 -0.76 -18.34
N LEU A 58 -15.23 -0.18 -18.65
CA LEU A 58 -14.81 0.08 -20.04
C LEU A 58 -14.70 -1.22 -20.85
N PHE A 59 -14.05 -2.25 -20.30
CA PHE A 59 -13.97 -3.56 -20.94
C PHE A 59 -15.34 -4.19 -21.18
N LYS A 60 -16.28 -4.06 -20.23
CA LYS A 60 -17.66 -4.52 -20.41
C LYS A 60 -18.43 -3.74 -21.49
N GLN A 61 -18.10 -2.47 -21.73
CA GLN A 61 -18.68 -1.68 -22.82
C GLN A 61 -18.12 -2.05 -24.21
N ASP A 62 -16.89 -2.55 -24.28
CA ASP A 62 -16.21 -2.95 -25.53
C ASP A 62 -16.25 -4.48 -25.79
N ASP A 63 -17.11 -5.21 -25.07
CA ASP A 63 -17.30 -6.68 -25.10
C ASP A 63 -16.00 -7.49 -24.85
N VAL A 64 -15.11 -6.98 -24.01
CA VAL A 64 -13.86 -7.64 -23.62
C VAL A 64 -14.11 -8.58 -22.43
N ALA A 65 -13.78 -9.86 -22.59
CA ALA A 65 -13.76 -10.82 -21.48
C ALA A 65 -12.47 -10.65 -20.64
N TYR A 66 -12.62 -10.53 -19.32
CA TYR A 66 -11.51 -10.33 -18.38
C TYR A 66 -11.67 -11.11 -17.07
N ARG A 67 -10.56 -11.33 -16.35
CA ARG A 67 -10.53 -11.87 -14.99
C ARG A 67 -9.80 -10.91 -14.05
N ILE A 68 -10.46 -10.51 -12.96
CA ILE A 68 -9.83 -9.75 -11.86
C ILE A 68 -9.35 -10.74 -10.80
N ILE A 69 -8.10 -10.59 -10.38
CA ILE A 69 -7.47 -11.37 -9.31
C ILE A 69 -6.92 -10.38 -8.26
N PRO A 70 -7.43 -10.39 -7.02
CA PRO A 70 -6.83 -9.62 -5.94
C PRO A 70 -5.51 -10.27 -5.51
N VAL A 71 -4.50 -9.45 -5.22
CA VAL A 71 -3.14 -9.90 -4.85
C VAL A 71 -2.67 -9.09 -3.65
N SER A 72 -2.31 -9.73 -2.52
CA SER A 72 -1.98 -9.00 -1.29
C SER A 72 -0.50 -8.58 -1.16
N GLY A 73 0.42 -9.25 -1.86
CA GLY A 73 1.87 -9.06 -1.69
C GLY A 73 2.74 -9.92 -2.62
N ARG A 74 4.06 -9.93 -2.38
CA ARG A 74 5.06 -10.61 -3.24
C ARG A 74 4.77 -12.11 -3.40
N ASP A 75 4.55 -12.81 -2.30
CA ASP A 75 4.27 -14.27 -2.27
C ASP A 75 3.05 -14.68 -3.12
N GLU A 76 2.17 -13.73 -3.46
CA GLU A 76 1.05 -13.96 -4.38
C GLU A 76 1.38 -13.60 -5.82
N ILE A 77 2.22 -12.59 -6.07
CA ILE A 77 2.78 -12.37 -7.41
C ILE A 77 3.58 -13.61 -7.84
N ASP A 78 4.45 -14.15 -6.99
CA ASP A 78 5.29 -15.31 -7.32
C ASP A 78 4.42 -16.55 -7.62
N ARG A 79 3.33 -16.76 -6.86
CA ARG A 79 2.34 -17.81 -7.15
C ARG A 79 1.59 -17.57 -8.46
N MET A 80 1.18 -16.33 -8.74
CA MET A 80 0.50 -15.96 -9.99
C MET A 80 1.43 -16.04 -11.21
N ILE A 81 2.72 -15.71 -11.08
CA ILE A 81 3.72 -15.89 -12.13
C ILE A 81 3.78 -17.37 -12.55
N ASN A 82 3.82 -18.29 -11.57
CA ASN A 82 3.84 -19.73 -11.84
C ASN A 82 2.52 -20.27 -12.43
N GLU A 83 1.35 -19.77 -12.00
CA GLU A 83 0.05 -20.11 -12.61
C GLU A 83 -0.05 -19.59 -14.06
N LEU A 84 0.29 -18.32 -14.28
CA LEU A 84 0.08 -17.61 -15.53
C LEU A 84 1.10 -17.94 -16.62
N ARG A 85 2.32 -18.35 -16.25
CA ARG A 85 3.36 -18.80 -17.21
C ARG A 85 2.88 -19.96 -18.10
N ASN A 86 1.99 -20.81 -17.57
CA ASN A 86 1.42 -21.95 -18.30
C ASN A 86 0.13 -21.61 -19.08
N ASN A 87 -0.38 -20.38 -18.98
CA ASN A 87 -1.61 -19.96 -19.64
C ASN A 87 -1.33 -19.50 -21.09
N LEU A 88 -1.49 -20.42 -22.04
CA LEU A 88 -1.24 -20.17 -23.46
C LEU A 88 -2.16 -19.11 -24.09
N ASP A 89 -3.35 -18.88 -23.52
CA ASP A 89 -4.36 -17.93 -24.01
C ASP A 89 -4.13 -16.49 -23.53
N LEU A 90 -3.19 -16.28 -22.59
CA LEU A 90 -2.85 -14.96 -22.06
C LEU A 90 -2.20 -14.10 -23.15
N HIS A 91 -2.68 -12.87 -23.31
CA HIS A 91 -2.04 -11.85 -24.15
C HIS A 91 -1.94 -10.47 -23.47
N THR A 92 -2.70 -10.24 -22.39
CA THR A 92 -2.68 -8.97 -21.66
C THR A 92 -2.75 -9.21 -20.16
N LEU A 93 -1.72 -8.76 -19.46
CA LEU A 93 -1.67 -8.68 -18.01
C LEU A 93 -1.72 -7.20 -17.59
N ILE A 94 -2.50 -6.86 -16.57
CA ILE A 94 -2.65 -5.49 -16.07
C ILE A 94 -2.43 -5.49 -14.56
N MET A 95 -1.43 -4.76 -14.09
CA MET A 95 -1.08 -4.63 -12.68
C MET A 95 -1.55 -3.26 -12.16
N ILE A 96 -2.37 -3.25 -11.10
CA ILE A 96 -2.99 -2.03 -10.56
C ILE A 96 -2.54 -1.77 -9.12
N ASN A 97 -1.87 -0.63 -8.91
CA ASN A 97 -1.15 -0.23 -7.68
C ASN A 97 -0.19 -1.32 -7.16
N MET A 98 0.53 -1.94 -8.08
CA MET A 98 1.66 -2.84 -7.85
C MET A 98 2.55 -2.84 -9.10
N GLY A 99 3.78 -3.35 -8.99
CA GLY A 99 4.69 -3.53 -10.12
C GLY A 99 5.75 -2.45 -10.29
N SER A 100 5.59 -1.24 -9.74
CA SER A 100 6.61 -0.17 -9.93
C SER A 100 7.98 -0.52 -9.36
N TYR A 101 8.06 -1.30 -8.28
CA TYR A 101 9.33 -1.58 -7.59
C TYR A 101 10.09 -2.80 -8.12
N TYR A 102 9.47 -3.62 -8.97
CA TYR A 102 10.05 -4.87 -9.47
C TYR A 102 10.60 -4.67 -10.88
N ASP A 103 11.73 -5.30 -11.20
CA ASP A 103 12.34 -5.25 -12.54
C ASP A 103 11.65 -6.27 -13.47
N LEU A 104 10.44 -5.92 -13.92
CA LEU A 104 9.53 -6.80 -14.66
C LEU A 104 10.07 -7.43 -15.96
N PRO A 105 10.95 -6.80 -16.75
CA PRO A 105 11.58 -7.43 -17.92
C PRO A 105 12.50 -8.62 -17.60
N GLU A 106 12.96 -8.75 -16.35
CA GLU A 106 13.97 -9.73 -15.96
C GLU A 106 13.37 -11.14 -15.78
N PRO A 107 14.18 -12.23 -15.91
CA PRO A 107 13.68 -13.61 -15.93
C PRO A 107 12.91 -14.06 -14.68
N GLU A 108 13.26 -13.52 -13.51
CA GLU A 108 12.55 -13.79 -12.23
C GLU A 108 11.06 -13.41 -12.31
N TRP A 109 10.74 -12.36 -13.07
CA TRP A 109 9.40 -11.77 -13.15
C TRP A 109 8.65 -12.25 -14.39
N PHE A 110 8.52 -11.39 -15.40
CA PHE A 110 7.83 -11.72 -16.64
C PHE A 110 8.80 -12.02 -17.79
N GLY A 111 10.12 -11.91 -17.59
CA GLY A 111 11.14 -12.10 -18.64
C GLY A 111 11.01 -13.39 -19.45
N GLU A 112 10.62 -14.50 -18.82
CA GLU A 112 10.44 -15.82 -19.46
C GLU A 112 9.04 -16.05 -20.06
N PHE A 113 8.11 -15.09 -19.99
CA PHE A 113 6.78 -15.22 -20.60
C PHE A 113 6.87 -15.13 -22.13
N ASP A 114 5.86 -15.69 -22.81
CA ASP A 114 5.65 -15.52 -24.24
C ASP A 114 5.65 -14.02 -24.62
N LEU A 115 6.41 -13.65 -25.65
CA LEU A 115 6.59 -12.27 -26.12
C LEU A 115 5.28 -11.62 -26.57
N LYS A 116 4.23 -12.40 -26.88
CA LYS A 116 2.89 -11.88 -27.17
C LYS A 116 2.20 -11.26 -25.96
N VAL A 117 2.67 -11.55 -24.73
CA VAL A 117 2.04 -11.07 -23.48
C VAL A 117 2.50 -9.64 -23.21
N THR A 118 1.59 -8.68 -23.36
CA THR A 118 1.81 -7.29 -22.94
C THR A 118 1.48 -7.13 -21.47
N VAL A 119 2.38 -6.53 -20.68
CA VAL A 119 2.19 -6.26 -19.26
C VAL A 119 2.01 -4.76 -19.05
N HIS A 120 0.85 -4.33 -18.58
CA HIS A 120 0.55 -2.94 -18.28
C HIS A 120 0.69 -2.66 -16.78
N VAL A 121 1.45 -1.62 -16.41
CA VAL A 121 1.65 -1.22 -15.00
C VAL A 121 0.94 0.12 -14.76
N ILE A 122 -0.08 0.12 -13.90
CA ILE A 122 -0.89 1.28 -13.54
C ILE A 122 -0.76 1.50 -12.03
N ASP A 123 0.29 2.20 -11.62
CA ASP A 123 0.71 2.24 -10.22
C ASP A 123 1.16 3.64 -9.79
N SER A 124 0.67 4.05 -8.63
CA SER A 124 0.97 5.34 -8.00
C SER A 124 2.30 5.32 -7.23
N ALA A 125 2.87 4.16 -6.92
CA ALA A 125 4.12 4.04 -6.16
C ALA A 125 5.34 4.63 -6.89
N ARG A 126 6.25 5.26 -6.14
CA ARG A 126 7.52 5.84 -6.64
C ARG A 126 8.65 5.56 -5.62
N PRO A 127 9.93 5.50 -6.03
CA PRO A 127 10.44 5.49 -7.41
C PRO A 127 9.94 4.29 -8.22
N GLN A 128 9.99 4.39 -9.55
CA GLN A 128 9.70 3.30 -10.49
C GLN A 128 11.02 2.60 -10.85
N SER A 129 10.98 1.30 -11.15
CA SER A 129 12.12 0.58 -11.71
C SER A 129 12.53 1.26 -13.02
N LEU A 130 13.83 1.60 -13.11
CA LEU A 130 14.44 2.12 -14.32
C LEU A 130 14.43 1.05 -15.44
N SER A 131 14.43 -0.23 -15.07
CA SER A 131 14.31 -1.35 -16.01
C SER A 131 12.94 -1.40 -16.66
N ASN A 132 11.85 -1.16 -15.91
CA ASN A 132 10.48 -1.07 -16.45
C ASN A 132 10.26 0.13 -17.37
N LEU A 133 11.09 1.18 -17.24
CA LEU A 133 10.96 2.41 -18.01
C LEU A 133 11.87 2.45 -19.25
N PHE A 134 13.05 1.82 -19.18
CA PHE A 134 14.13 2.04 -20.16
C PHE A 134 14.75 0.77 -20.75
N THR A 135 14.35 -0.44 -20.33
CA THR A 135 14.74 -1.66 -21.05
C THR A 135 14.09 -1.65 -22.43
N GLY A 136 14.90 -1.80 -23.48
CA GLY A 136 14.44 -1.90 -24.86
C GLY A 136 14.52 -3.34 -25.38
N GLY A 137 13.97 -3.55 -26.58
CA GLY A 137 13.87 -4.88 -27.19
C GLY A 137 12.62 -5.62 -26.71
N GLU A 138 12.37 -6.80 -27.27
CA GLU A 138 11.06 -7.48 -27.17
C GLU A 138 10.56 -7.71 -25.73
N ASN A 139 11.47 -7.98 -24.78
CA ASN A 139 11.15 -8.13 -23.37
C ASN A 139 10.85 -6.81 -22.63
N GLY A 140 11.43 -5.70 -23.07
CA GLY A 140 11.22 -4.37 -22.50
C GLY A 140 10.02 -3.66 -23.11
N ASP A 141 9.90 -3.68 -24.44
CA ASP A 141 8.86 -2.98 -25.21
C ASP A 141 7.43 -3.48 -24.91
N ARG A 142 7.29 -4.68 -24.32
CA ARG A 142 6.03 -5.25 -23.83
C ARG A 142 5.63 -4.80 -22.42
N ILE A 143 6.53 -4.16 -21.66
CA ILE A 143 6.24 -3.61 -20.32
C ILE A 143 5.79 -2.15 -20.49
N LEU A 144 4.48 -1.92 -20.43
CA LEU A 144 3.87 -0.61 -20.65
C LEU A 144 3.46 0.04 -19.33
N THR A 145 4.32 0.91 -18.81
CA THR A 145 4.03 1.71 -17.62
C THR A 145 3.13 2.91 -17.99
N TRP A 146 2.02 3.08 -17.26
CA TRP A 146 1.09 4.20 -17.44
C TRP A 146 1.48 5.31 -16.46
N ASP A 147 2.28 6.26 -16.91
CA ASP A 147 2.88 7.30 -16.05
C ASP A 147 2.22 8.68 -16.19
N ASP A 148 2.57 9.58 -15.26
CA ASP A 148 2.08 10.95 -15.12
C ASP A 148 3.03 12.02 -15.70
N GLY A 149 3.85 11.67 -16.69
CA GLY A 149 4.88 12.55 -17.27
C GLY A 149 6.05 12.84 -16.33
N GLN A 150 6.25 11.98 -15.32
CA GLN A 150 7.44 12.01 -14.46
C GLN A 150 8.67 11.35 -15.12
N PRO A 151 8.58 10.19 -15.80
CA PRO A 151 9.70 9.56 -16.49
C PRO A 151 10.40 10.44 -17.52
N ASP A 152 9.66 11.30 -18.24
CA ASP A 152 10.21 12.25 -19.22
C ASP A 152 11.25 13.22 -18.62
N LYS A 153 11.23 13.41 -17.29
CA LYS A 153 12.16 14.28 -16.55
C LYS A 153 13.45 13.55 -16.14
N LEU A 154 13.48 12.21 -16.22
CA LEU A 154 14.58 11.34 -15.78
C LEU A 154 15.66 11.15 -16.86
N ILE A 155 15.99 12.21 -17.61
CA ILE A 155 16.91 12.14 -18.76
C ILE A 155 18.33 11.74 -18.34
N GLU A 156 18.82 12.29 -17.22
CA GLU A 156 20.18 12.01 -16.74
C GLU A 156 20.27 10.65 -16.05
N GLU A 157 19.20 10.22 -15.38
CA GLU A 157 19.03 8.91 -14.76
C GLU A 157 18.94 7.82 -15.85
N LYS A 158 18.12 8.01 -16.90
CA LYS A 158 18.04 7.14 -18.08
C LYS A 158 19.42 6.91 -18.69
N ARG A 159 20.13 7.99 -19.04
CA ARG A 159 21.48 7.91 -19.62
C ARG A 159 22.46 7.15 -18.72
N SER A 160 22.33 7.30 -17.40
CA SER A 160 23.21 6.63 -16.45
C SER A 160 22.90 5.15 -16.31
N TRP A 161 21.61 4.79 -16.35
CA TRP A 161 21.15 3.41 -16.38
C TRP A 161 21.52 2.68 -17.67
N GLU A 162 21.35 3.33 -18.83
CA GLU A 162 21.79 2.79 -20.14
C GLU A 162 23.29 2.49 -20.15
N VAL A 163 24.11 3.41 -19.64
CA VAL A 163 25.55 3.21 -19.50
C VAL A 163 25.87 2.04 -18.56
N VAL A 164 25.22 1.96 -17.39
CA VAL A 164 25.49 0.91 -16.40
C VAL A 164 25.05 -0.48 -16.88
N LYS A 165 23.97 -0.58 -17.69
CA LYS A 165 23.44 -1.86 -18.20
C LYS A 165 24.10 -2.34 -19.50
N TYR A 166 24.51 -1.43 -20.40
CA TYR A 166 24.96 -1.81 -21.76
C TYR A 166 26.42 -1.49 -22.10
N GLU A 167 27.12 -0.61 -21.38
CA GLU A 167 28.53 -0.33 -21.67
C GLU A 167 29.46 -1.31 -20.94
N PRO A 168 30.35 -2.06 -21.65
CA PRO A 168 31.23 -3.03 -21.02
C PRO A 168 32.26 -2.34 -20.12
N GLN A 169 32.40 -2.85 -18.89
CA GLN A 169 33.33 -2.31 -17.90
C GLN A 169 34.79 -2.47 -18.36
N ALA A 170 35.64 -1.51 -17.99
CA ALA A 170 37.08 -1.57 -18.20
C ALA A 170 37.75 -2.50 -17.17
N GLY A 171 37.55 -3.82 -17.31
CA GLY A 171 38.20 -4.83 -16.45
C GLY A 171 37.52 -6.20 -16.38
N SER A 172 36.34 -6.38 -17.00
CA SER A 172 35.77 -7.72 -17.20
C SER A 172 36.48 -8.40 -18.37
N ASP A 173 37.47 -9.24 -18.05
CA ASP A 173 38.06 -10.18 -18.99
C ASP A 173 37.08 -11.34 -19.21
N GLU A 174 36.08 -11.11 -20.05
CA GLU A 174 35.47 -12.20 -20.80
C GLU A 174 36.41 -12.48 -21.99
N GLU A 175 36.93 -13.70 -22.05
CA GLU A 175 37.76 -14.17 -23.16
C GLU A 175 36.86 -14.22 -24.42
N ASP A 176 37.05 -13.27 -25.34
CA ASP A 176 36.36 -13.23 -26.64
C ASP A 176 36.63 -14.55 -27.39
N GLY A 177 35.65 -15.47 -27.33
CA GLY A 177 35.62 -16.66 -28.18
C GLY A 177 35.28 -16.26 -29.61
N ASP A 178 36.24 -16.47 -30.52
CA ASP A 178 36.15 -16.09 -31.93
C ASP A 178 34.83 -16.54 -32.58
N ASN A 179 33.95 -15.59 -32.92
CA ASN A 179 32.85 -15.80 -33.85
C ASN A 179 33.20 -15.12 -35.18
N GLU A 180 33.76 -15.92 -36.10
CA GLU A 180 34.00 -15.53 -37.48
C GLU A 180 32.66 -15.19 -38.17
N VAL A 181 32.43 -13.90 -38.45
CA VAL A 181 31.26 -13.48 -39.23
C VAL A 181 31.55 -13.73 -40.71
N MET A 182 30.89 -14.75 -41.27
CA MET A 182 30.93 -15.07 -42.69
C MET A 182 30.55 -13.88 -43.57
N GLU A 183 31.41 -13.55 -44.53
CA GLU A 183 31.12 -12.60 -45.60
C GLU A 183 30.09 -13.21 -46.57
N ASN A 184 28.92 -12.57 -46.71
CA ASN A 184 28.01 -12.82 -47.83
C ASN A 184 28.26 -11.76 -48.91
N GLU A 185 29.12 -12.09 -49.86
CA GLU A 185 29.19 -11.38 -51.14
C GLU A 185 27.88 -11.61 -51.91
N ASN A 186 27.27 -10.53 -52.40
CA ASN A 186 26.37 -10.56 -53.55
C ASN A 186 26.53 -9.24 -54.31
N GLU A 187 27.36 -9.30 -55.34
CA GLU A 187 27.39 -8.29 -56.41
C GLU A 187 26.10 -8.40 -57.25
N ASN A 188 25.69 -7.27 -57.85
CA ASN A 188 24.94 -7.08 -59.11
C ASN A 188 24.53 -5.60 -59.12
N GLU A 189 25.32 -4.74 -59.76
CA GLU A 189 25.21 -4.37 -61.18
C GLU A 189 24.14 -3.27 -61.42
N ASP A 190 24.67 -2.06 -61.58
CA ASP A 190 24.25 -0.90 -62.38
C ASP A 190 22.87 -0.88 -63.07
N GLU A 191 22.19 0.27 -63.00
CA GLU A 191 21.89 1.08 -64.20
C GLU A 191 21.50 2.53 -63.84
N ASP A 192 21.99 3.49 -64.62
CA ASP A 192 21.73 4.94 -64.47
C ASP A 192 20.37 5.35 -65.04
N GLU A 193 19.72 6.38 -64.47
CA GLU A 193 19.06 7.39 -65.32
C GLU A 193 18.94 8.77 -64.60
N ASP A 194 19.77 9.71 -65.07
CA ASP A 194 19.72 11.15 -64.75
C ASP A 194 18.53 11.81 -65.50
N ILE A 195 17.97 12.92 -64.97
CA ILE A 195 17.51 14.09 -65.78
C ILE A 195 17.03 15.25 -64.88
N ASN A 196 17.79 16.36 -64.93
CA ASN A 196 17.41 17.80 -64.93
C ASN A 196 16.26 18.33 -64.04
N SER A 197 16.28 19.57 -63.51
CA SER A 197 17.21 20.72 -63.56
C SER A 197 16.73 21.75 -62.50
N THR A 198 17.37 22.87 -62.11
CA THR A 198 18.15 23.86 -62.88
C THR A 198 18.87 24.83 -61.89
N ALA A 199 20.05 25.37 -62.28
CA ALA A 199 20.57 26.75 -62.04
C ALA A 199 20.46 27.44 -60.65
N THR A 200 21.43 28.20 -60.11
CA THR A 200 22.78 28.67 -60.55
C THR A 200 23.45 29.38 -59.36
N GLY A 201 24.79 29.31 -59.18
CA GLY A 201 25.49 30.24 -58.27
C GLY A 201 26.83 29.76 -57.68
N SER A 202 27.94 30.00 -58.38
CA SER A 202 29.34 29.85 -57.92
C SER A 202 30.02 31.24 -57.94
N PRO A 203 31.24 31.51 -57.35
CA PRO A 203 32.31 30.54 -57.03
C PRO A 203 33.22 30.84 -55.79
N SER A 204 34.31 30.05 -55.66
CA SER A 204 35.61 30.42 -55.05
C SER A 204 35.75 30.17 -53.51
N LEU A 205 36.80 29.57 -52.90
CA LEU A 205 38.18 29.19 -53.30
C LEU A 205 38.79 28.00 -52.48
N LYS A 206 39.68 27.22 -53.13
CA LYS A 206 40.93 26.60 -52.60
C LYS A 206 40.92 25.54 -51.46
N ARG A 207 40.63 24.29 -51.85
CA ARG A 207 41.54 23.10 -51.80
C ARG A 207 42.73 23.13 -50.79
N ARG A 208 42.69 22.30 -49.73
CA ARG A 208 43.91 21.76 -49.06
C ARG A 208 43.79 20.26 -48.76
N LYS A 209 44.78 19.52 -49.26
CA LYS A 209 45.04 18.06 -49.20
C LYS A 209 44.32 17.25 -48.11
N VAL A 210 43.55 16.26 -48.56
CA VAL A 210 43.35 14.99 -47.83
C VAL A 210 44.70 14.29 -47.73
N THR A 211 45.12 13.94 -46.52
CA THR A 211 46.22 12.99 -46.28
C THR A 211 45.62 11.70 -45.76
N ARG A 212 45.89 10.60 -46.47
CA ARG A 212 45.53 9.23 -46.09
C ARG A 212 45.93 8.94 -44.63
N ASN A 213 44.94 8.64 -43.79
CA ASN A 213 45.07 7.80 -42.61
C ASN A 213 43.85 6.87 -42.64
N ARG A 214 43.97 5.67 -43.22
CA ARG A 214 44.32 4.42 -42.51
C ARG A 214 43.38 4.15 -41.33
N ASN A 215 42.39 3.30 -41.64
CA ASN A 215 41.73 2.31 -40.78
C ASN A 215 41.54 2.73 -39.31
N PHE A 216 40.48 3.49 -39.06
CA PHE A 216 39.91 3.61 -37.73
C PHE A 216 38.80 2.56 -37.58
N TYR A 217 39.19 1.27 -37.44
CA TYR A 217 38.25 0.27 -36.93
C TYR A 217 37.85 0.71 -35.53
N GLY A 218 36.54 0.84 -35.32
CA GLY A 218 35.96 1.53 -34.18
C GLY A 218 36.23 0.82 -32.86
N ARG A 219 37.35 1.16 -32.20
CA ARG A 219 37.58 0.83 -30.80
C ARG A 219 36.47 1.50 -29.98
N ARG A 220 35.43 0.74 -29.59
CA ARG A 220 34.44 1.20 -28.59
C ARG A 220 35.24 1.72 -27.39
N LYS A 221 34.98 2.96 -26.98
CA LYS A 221 35.65 3.54 -25.81
C LYS A 221 35.08 2.84 -24.57
N LYS A 222 35.78 1.83 -24.06
CA LYS A 222 35.49 1.27 -22.72
C LYS A 222 35.43 2.45 -21.74
N ILE A 223 34.34 2.54 -20.99
CA ILE A 223 34.09 3.66 -20.07
C ILE A 223 35.14 3.70 -18.95
N SER A 224 35.53 4.89 -18.50
CA SER A 224 36.43 5.00 -17.35
C SER A 224 35.75 4.43 -16.08
N PRO A 225 36.45 3.68 -15.21
CA PRO A 225 35.89 3.26 -13.93
C PRO A 225 35.32 4.41 -13.09
N GLU A 226 35.92 5.60 -13.16
CA GLU A 226 35.43 6.82 -12.47
C GLU A 226 34.09 7.33 -13.06
N GLU A 227 33.92 7.22 -14.38
CA GLU A 227 32.68 7.61 -15.07
C GLU A 227 31.56 6.60 -14.77
N TYR A 228 31.88 5.30 -14.78
CA TYR A 228 30.96 4.24 -14.38
C TYR A 228 30.50 4.40 -12.93
N GLU A 229 31.42 4.66 -11.99
CA GLU A 229 31.08 4.90 -10.58
C GLU A 229 30.19 6.15 -10.39
N SER A 230 30.39 7.19 -11.20
CA SER A 230 29.54 8.39 -11.21
C SER A 230 28.11 8.09 -11.67
N HIS A 231 27.96 7.25 -12.71
CA HIS A 231 26.65 6.80 -13.19
C HIS A 231 25.95 5.89 -12.17
N GLN A 232 26.67 4.93 -11.56
CA GLN A 232 26.15 4.09 -10.48
C GLN A 232 25.65 4.92 -9.29
N LYS A 233 26.47 5.87 -8.79
CA LYS A 233 26.10 6.79 -7.70
C LYS A 233 24.82 7.59 -7.98
N ARG A 234 24.49 7.85 -9.25
CA ARG A 234 23.22 8.50 -9.63
C ARG A 234 22.03 7.55 -9.55
N ILE A 235 22.18 6.31 -10.01
CA ILE A 235 21.16 5.26 -9.87
C ILE A 235 20.88 4.99 -8.39
N ASP A 236 21.93 4.83 -7.59
CA ASP A 236 21.83 4.65 -6.14
C ASP A 236 21.10 5.84 -5.49
N LYS A 237 21.38 7.07 -5.92
CA LYS A 237 20.71 8.30 -5.44
C LYS A 237 19.21 8.34 -5.82
N TYR A 238 18.84 7.81 -6.98
CA TYR A 238 17.44 7.76 -7.42
C TYR A 238 16.62 6.85 -6.49
N TYR A 239 17.06 5.59 -6.32
CA TYR A 239 16.40 4.62 -5.45
C TYR A 239 16.50 4.99 -3.95
N SER A 240 17.61 5.61 -3.51
CA SER A 240 17.76 6.10 -2.13
C SER A 240 17.03 7.40 -1.79
N SER A 241 16.30 7.99 -2.75
CA SER A 241 15.50 9.20 -2.48
C SER A 241 14.31 8.96 -1.52
N GLY A 242 13.96 7.70 -1.29
CA GLY A 242 12.84 7.27 -0.45
C GLY A 242 11.53 7.15 -1.22
N THR A 243 10.60 6.35 -0.71
CA THR A 243 9.33 6.07 -1.37
C THR A 243 8.35 7.24 -1.24
N SER A 244 7.52 7.40 -2.26
CA SER A 244 6.47 8.43 -2.37
C SER A 244 5.39 7.95 -3.33
N HIS A 245 4.29 8.70 -3.45
CA HIS A 245 3.23 8.39 -4.40
C HIS A 245 3.09 9.54 -5.43
N GLY A 246 2.82 9.18 -6.68
CA GLY A 246 2.41 10.08 -7.75
C GLY A 246 0.89 10.04 -7.97
N GLN A 247 0.46 10.28 -9.22
CA GLN A 247 -0.94 10.19 -9.63
C GLN A 247 -1.62 8.88 -9.20
N SER A 248 -2.87 8.96 -8.75
CA SER A 248 -3.70 7.80 -8.39
C SER A 248 -3.98 6.90 -9.60
N ALA A 249 -4.09 5.60 -9.37
CA ALA A 249 -4.46 4.64 -10.42
C ALA A 249 -5.88 4.94 -10.94
N ALA A 250 -6.81 5.30 -10.05
CA ALA A 250 -8.16 5.72 -10.43
C ALA A 250 -8.13 7.00 -11.28
N SER A 251 -7.33 8.00 -10.92
CA SER A 251 -7.12 9.21 -11.74
C SER A 251 -6.63 8.87 -13.15
N THR A 252 -5.71 7.92 -13.28
CA THR A 252 -5.16 7.47 -14.58
C THR A 252 -6.24 6.84 -15.47
N ILE A 253 -7.08 5.97 -14.91
CA ILE A 253 -8.21 5.38 -15.66
C ILE A 253 -9.31 6.42 -15.97
N TYR A 254 -9.52 7.41 -15.11
CA TYR A 254 -10.45 8.52 -15.41
C TYR A 254 -9.98 9.34 -16.61
N ILE A 255 -8.68 9.64 -16.70
CA ILE A 255 -8.10 10.34 -17.86
C ILE A 255 -8.33 9.52 -19.13
N LEU A 256 -8.13 8.19 -19.10
CA LEU A 256 -8.48 7.32 -20.22
C LEU A 256 -9.97 7.42 -20.59
N ALA A 257 -10.88 7.37 -19.63
CA ALA A 257 -12.32 7.46 -19.88
C ALA A 257 -12.72 8.82 -20.51
N THR A 258 -12.08 9.91 -20.10
CA THR A 258 -12.25 11.23 -20.73
C THR A 258 -11.70 11.26 -22.15
N LEU A 259 -10.54 10.64 -22.41
CA LEU A 259 -9.97 10.50 -23.77
C LEU A 259 -10.81 9.59 -24.69
N LEU A 260 -11.60 8.67 -24.12
CA LEU A 260 -12.58 7.84 -24.84
C LEU A 260 -13.95 8.53 -25.02
N GLU A 261 -14.14 9.74 -24.49
CA GLU A 261 -15.43 10.46 -24.42
C GLU A 261 -16.54 9.69 -23.66
N ARG A 262 -16.15 8.82 -22.71
CA ARG A 262 -17.05 7.98 -21.89
C ARG A 262 -17.07 8.32 -20.39
N ALA A 263 -16.50 9.46 -20.00
CA ALA A 263 -16.48 9.90 -18.60
C ALA A 263 -17.86 10.38 -18.12
N ASP A 264 -18.36 9.76 -17.06
CA ASP A 264 -19.63 10.07 -16.38
C ASP A 264 -19.44 10.35 -14.87
N ASN A 265 -20.54 10.56 -14.15
CA ASN A 265 -20.53 10.80 -12.71
C ASN A 265 -20.06 9.58 -11.88
N ASP A 266 -20.20 8.35 -12.38
CA ASP A 266 -19.73 7.15 -11.70
C ASP A 266 -18.20 7.05 -11.77
N PHE A 267 -17.64 7.26 -12.95
CA PHE A 267 -16.21 7.32 -13.19
C PHE A 267 -15.58 8.49 -12.42
N LEU A 268 -16.19 9.67 -12.46
CA LEU A 268 -15.70 10.84 -11.71
C LEU A 268 -15.73 10.58 -10.20
N TRP A 269 -16.77 9.93 -9.68
CA TRP A 269 -16.84 9.54 -8.28
C TRP A 269 -15.74 8.56 -7.89
N LEU A 270 -15.49 7.51 -8.68
CA LEU A 270 -14.42 6.54 -8.42
C LEU A 270 -13.03 7.20 -8.48
N ALA A 271 -12.82 8.16 -9.38
CA ALA A 271 -11.59 8.97 -9.44
C ALA A 271 -11.40 9.85 -8.19
N ILE A 272 -12.49 10.50 -7.74
CA ILE A 272 -12.54 11.29 -6.50
C ILE A 272 -12.23 10.43 -5.27
N LEU A 273 -12.75 9.19 -5.19
CA LEU A 273 -12.45 8.26 -4.09
C LEU A 273 -10.97 7.86 -4.08
N GLY A 274 -10.35 7.56 -5.23
CA GLY A 274 -8.92 7.25 -5.31
C GLY A 274 -8.03 8.41 -4.85
N LEU A 275 -8.30 9.64 -5.32
CA LEU A 275 -7.61 10.85 -4.87
C LEU A 275 -7.80 11.10 -3.35
N THR A 276 -9.02 10.96 -2.86
CA THR A 276 -9.36 11.18 -1.44
C THR A 276 -8.70 10.14 -0.53
N PHE A 277 -8.59 8.89 -0.98
CA PHE A 277 -7.83 7.83 -0.31
C PHE A 277 -6.35 8.20 -0.19
N GLN A 278 -5.70 8.64 -1.28
CA GLN A 278 -4.30 9.08 -1.21
C GLN A 278 -4.11 10.25 -0.23
N TYR A 279 -5.06 11.17 -0.12
CA TYR A 279 -4.97 12.30 0.82
C TYR A 279 -5.14 11.87 2.28
N ILE A 280 -6.22 11.16 2.61
CA ILE A 280 -6.53 10.74 4.00
C ILE A 280 -5.45 9.80 4.56
N THR A 281 -4.93 8.90 3.72
CA THR A 281 -3.85 7.98 4.10
C THR A 281 -2.46 8.64 4.13
N SER A 282 -2.36 9.95 3.94
CA SER A 282 -1.09 10.70 3.93
C SER A 282 -0.07 10.15 2.92
N ARG A 283 -0.53 9.88 1.69
CA ARG A 283 0.31 9.51 0.52
C ARG A 283 0.67 10.71 -0.37
N ILE A 284 -0.26 11.68 -0.52
CA ILE A 284 -0.06 12.93 -1.27
C ILE A 284 -0.24 14.18 -0.38
N SER A 285 0.50 15.25 -0.68
CA SER A 285 0.39 16.48 0.12
C SER A 285 -0.93 17.21 -0.15
N ARG A 286 -1.27 18.15 0.74
CA ARG A 286 -2.39 19.08 0.57
C ARG A 286 -2.31 19.82 -0.77
N ASP A 287 -1.14 20.32 -1.15
CA ASP A 287 -0.94 21.07 -2.39
C ASP A 287 -1.21 20.20 -3.62
N THR A 288 -0.75 18.93 -3.61
CA THR A 288 -1.03 17.96 -4.68
C THR A 288 -2.52 17.61 -4.73
N TYR A 289 -3.16 17.39 -3.57
CA TYR A 289 -4.59 17.12 -3.50
C TYR A 289 -5.43 18.30 -4.03
N GLU A 290 -5.11 19.54 -3.64
CA GLU A 290 -5.84 20.73 -4.10
C GLU A 290 -5.67 20.97 -5.61
N ALA A 291 -4.51 20.62 -6.19
CA ALA A 291 -4.29 20.68 -7.64
C ALA A 291 -5.19 19.70 -8.41
N TYR A 292 -5.28 18.43 -7.99
CA TYR A 292 -6.20 17.46 -8.61
C TYR A 292 -7.68 17.75 -8.29
N HIS A 293 -7.99 18.25 -7.09
CA HIS A 293 -9.32 18.72 -6.74
C HIS A 293 -9.79 19.83 -7.69
N ALA A 294 -8.94 20.80 -8.04
CA ALA A 294 -9.31 21.86 -8.98
C ALA A 294 -9.70 21.33 -10.37
N ILE A 295 -9.07 20.24 -10.83
CA ILE A 295 -9.43 19.54 -12.07
C ILE A 295 -10.80 18.86 -11.92
N TYR A 296 -11.02 18.11 -10.84
CA TYR A 296 -12.31 17.46 -10.59
C TYR A 296 -13.45 18.45 -10.30
N TYR A 297 -13.15 19.65 -9.80
CA TYR A 297 -14.12 20.73 -9.64
C TYR A 297 -14.62 21.26 -10.99
N ASP A 298 -13.72 21.49 -11.95
CA ASP A 298 -14.07 21.85 -13.34
C ASP A 298 -14.93 20.71 -13.97
N GLU A 299 -14.60 19.42 -13.72
CA GLU A 299 -15.34 18.26 -14.23
C GLU A 299 -16.73 18.05 -13.57
N VAL A 300 -16.85 18.23 -12.26
CA VAL A 300 -18.15 18.22 -11.55
C VAL A 300 -19.07 19.27 -12.15
N SER A 301 -18.54 20.49 -12.38
CA SER A 301 -19.26 21.61 -12.99
C SER A 301 -19.65 21.35 -14.46
N ARG A 302 -18.90 20.50 -15.17
CA ARG A 302 -19.20 20.06 -16.55
C ARG A 302 -20.31 19.01 -16.61
N LEU A 303 -20.30 18.04 -15.69
CA LEU A 303 -21.24 16.92 -15.70
C LEU A 303 -22.55 17.21 -14.94
N ASN A 304 -22.56 18.13 -13.98
CA ASN A 304 -23.71 18.38 -13.10
C ASN A 304 -24.22 19.81 -13.29
N LEU A 305 -25.47 19.94 -13.76
CA LEU A 305 -26.16 21.22 -13.87
C LEU A 305 -26.60 21.70 -12.47
N HIS A 306 -25.74 22.47 -11.81
CA HIS A 306 -26.11 23.19 -10.59
C HIS A 306 -27.08 24.33 -10.92
N PRO A 307 -28.24 24.43 -10.24
CA PRO A 307 -29.03 25.66 -10.24
C PRO A 307 -28.24 26.74 -9.48
N SER A 308 -28.11 27.93 -10.07
CA SER A 308 -27.17 28.97 -9.63
C SER A 308 -27.45 29.62 -8.27
N ASP A 309 -28.61 29.32 -7.66
CA ASP A 309 -29.16 30.03 -6.48
C ASP A 309 -29.34 29.13 -5.24
N VAL A 310 -28.69 27.96 -5.21
CA VAL A 310 -28.82 26.95 -4.15
C VAL A 310 -27.90 27.28 -2.96
N ASP A 311 -28.46 27.40 -1.75
CA ASP A 311 -27.70 27.64 -0.51
C ASP A 311 -26.78 26.45 -0.16
N ASP A 312 -25.62 26.72 0.48
CA ASP A 312 -24.65 25.67 0.85
C ASP A 312 -25.29 24.54 1.68
N THR A 313 -26.36 24.84 2.43
CA THR A 313 -27.12 23.83 3.19
C THR A 313 -27.86 22.83 2.31
N GLU A 314 -28.36 23.26 1.14
CA GLU A 314 -29.14 22.41 0.23
C GLU A 314 -28.24 21.45 -0.57
N LEU A 315 -26.93 21.72 -0.65
CA LEU A 315 -25.93 20.77 -1.16
C LEU A 315 -25.90 19.45 -0.37
N LEU A 316 -26.35 19.46 0.89
CA LEU A 316 -26.44 18.29 1.78
C LEU A 316 -27.77 17.51 1.65
N ILE A 317 -28.64 17.87 0.70
CA ILE A 317 -29.95 17.23 0.50
C ILE A 317 -30.08 16.81 -0.98
N SER A 318 -30.39 15.53 -1.21
CA SER A 318 -30.73 15.04 -2.55
C SER A 318 -32.08 15.62 -2.99
N VAL A 319 -32.14 16.17 -4.20
CA VAL A 319 -33.29 16.98 -4.65
C VAL A 319 -34.46 16.11 -5.13
N ASN A 320 -34.17 14.93 -5.69
CA ASN A 320 -35.17 14.00 -6.22
C ASN A 320 -34.72 12.53 -6.01
N PRO A 321 -35.59 11.53 -6.24
CA PRO A 321 -35.27 10.11 -6.03
C PRO A 321 -34.13 9.57 -6.90
N ASP A 322 -33.91 10.18 -8.06
CA ASP A 322 -32.93 9.74 -9.07
C ASP A 322 -31.65 10.61 -9.04
N ASP A 323 -31.48 11.42 -7.99
CA ASP A 323 -30.37 12.34 -7.82
C ASP A 323 -29.09 11.57 -7.47
N MET A 324 -28.32 11.26 -8.51
CA MET A 324 -26.99 10.66 -8.44
C MET A 324 -25.87 11.70 -8.67
N SER A 325 -26.17 13.00 -8.49
CA SER A 325 -25.20 14.08 -8.74
C SER A 325 -24.00 14.03 -7.80
N VAL A 326 -22.83 14.40 -8.34
CA VAL A 326 -21.66 14.74 -7.54
C VAL A 326 -21.65 16.26 -7.36
N ARG A 327 -21.34 16.73 -6.15
CA ARG A 327 -21.37 18.15 -5.80
C ARG A 327 -20.10 18.54 -5.05
N SER A 328 -19.54 19.69 -5.39
CA SER A 328 -18.39 20.28 -4.69
C SER A 328 -18.83 20.85 -3.33
N THR A 329 -18.01 20.66 -2.29
CA THR A 329 -18.27 21.15 -0.92
C THR A 329 -16.97 21.44 -0.18
N ASN A 330 -17.06 22.01 1.01
CA ASN A 330 -15.95 21.99 1.98
C ASN A 330 -16.18 20.86 2.99
N GLU A 331 -15.14 20.05 3.22
CA GLU A 331 -15.14 18.95 4.17
C GLU A 331 -14.41 19.35 5.45
N LEU A 332 -14.90 18.90 6.60
CA LEU A 332 -14.24 19.08 7.89
C LEU A 332 -13.19 17.99 8.10
N ARG A 333 -12.09 18.32 8.78
CA ARG A 333 -11.11 17.34 9.30
C ARG A 333 -11.65 16.54 10.50
N PHE A 334 -12.97 16.33 10.55
CA PHE A 334 -13.66 15.54 11.55
C PHE A 334 -14.06 14.21 10.95
N MET A 335 -13.52 13.12 11.48
CA MET A 335 -13.76 11.78 10.94
C MET A 335 -15.25 11.41 11.06
N LEU A 336 -15.87 11.03 9.93
CA LEU A 336 -17.24 10.52 9.84
C LEU A 336 -18.30 11.42 10.52
N TYR A 337 -18.09 12.75 10.53
CA TYR A 337 -18.87 13.63 11.41
C TYR A 337 -20.38 13.67 11.11
N ARG A 338 -20.79 13.30 9.88
CA ARG A 338 -22.19 13.16 9.48
C ARG A 338 -22.87 11.91 10.03
N HIS A 339 -22.10 10.97 10.56
CA HIS A 339 -22.53 9.67 11.07
C HIS A 339 -22.34 9.51 12.59
N TRP A 340 -21.49 10.34 13.19
CA TRP A 340 -21.26 10.43 14.63
C TRP A 340 -22.17 11.44 15.33
N THR A 341 -22.07 11.52 16.66
CA THR A 341 -22.37 12.76 17.40
C THR A 341 -21.30 13.81 17.10
N LEU A 342 -21.60 15.11 17.22
CA LEU A 342 -20.58 16.16 17.00
C LEU A 342 -19.43 16.03 18.01
N TYR A 343 -19.71 15.63 19.25
CA TYR A 343 -18.69 15.38 20.26
C TYR A 343 -17.78 14.20 19.85
N ASP A 344 -18.35 13.04 19.52
CA ASP A 344 -17.57 11.86 19.17
C ASP A 344 -16.76 12.08 17.88
N ALA A 345 -17.32 12.77 16.88
CA ALA A 345 -16.59 13.13 15.66
C ALA A 345 -15.30 13.91 15.97
N MET A 346 -15.41 14.95 16.80
CA MET A 346 -14.26 15.72 17.25
C MET A 346 -13.32 14.91 18.15
N PHE A 347 -13.85 13.99 18.96
CA PHE A 347 -13.05 13.13 19.85
C PHE A 347 -12.23 12.09 19.09
N HIS A 348 -12.74 11.54 17.98
CA HIS A 348 -12.05 10.49 17.21
C HIS A 348 -11.11 11.05 16.12
N SER A 349 -10.93 12.37 16.04
CA SER A 349 -10.20 13.04 14.96
C SER A 349 -8.74 13.39 15.32
N SER A 350 -7.79 12.91 14.53
CA SER A 350 -6.33 13.13 14.71
C SER A 350 -5.96 14.62 14.82
N TYR A 351 -6.56 15.46 13.96
CA TYR A 351 -6.31 16.91 13.95
C TYR A 351 -6.70 17.56 15.29
N VAL A 352 -7.91 17.27 15.78
CA VAL A 352 -8.43 17.78 17.06
C VAL A 352 -7.61 17.25 18.23
N ALA A 353 -7.22 15.97 18.18
CA ALA A 353 -6.36 15.35 19.18
C ALA A 353 -5.06 16.13 19.36
N SER A 354 -4.36 16.45 18.27
CA SER A 354 -3.07 17.16 18.29
C SER A 354 -3.10 18.49 19.06
N LYS A 355 -4.15 19.31 18.84
CA LYS A 355 -4.27 20.67 19.39
C LYS A 355 -4.84 20.69 20.81
N LEU A 356 -5.88 19.89 21.06
CA LEU A 356 -6.60 19.92 22.32
C LEU A 356 -5.98 19.01 23.39
N GLY A 357 -5.37 17.89 22.99
CA GLY A 357 -4.83 16.86 23.88
C GLY A 357 -5.90 15.96 24.49
N ILE A 358 -6.91 15.58 23.69
CA ILE A 358 -8.20 14.98 24.11
C ILE A 358 -8.10 13.63 24.82
N TRP A 359 -6.98 12.91 24.68
CA TRP A 359 -6.74 11.69 25.45
C TRP A 359 -6.78 11.99 26.96
N LYS A 360 -6.26 13.15 27.39
CA LYS A 360 -6.32 13.62 28.78
C LYS A 360 -7.64 14.31 29.11
N GLU A 361 -8.11 14.15 30.34
CA GLU A 361 -9.33 14.79 30.87
C GLU A 361 -9.35 16.32 30.63
N ARG A 362 -8.24 17.03 30.91
CA ARG A 362 -8.11 18.48 30.63
C ARG A 362 -8.30 18.82 29.14
N GLY A 363 -7.96 17.93 28.22
CA GLY A 363 -8.22 18.08 26.80
C GLY A 363 -9.71 17.93 26.46
N ARG A 364 -10.39 16.95 27.07
CA ARG A 364 -11.85 16.75 26.96
C ARG A 364 -12.63 17.92 27.53
N GLN A 365 -12.20 18.48 28.66
CA GLN A 365 -12.75 19.71 29.24
C GLN A 365 -12.55 20.91 28.29
N ARG A 366 -11.40 21.04 27.61
CA ARG A 366 -11.19 22.09 26.57
C ARG A 366 -12.12 21.91 25.36
N LEU A 367 -12.34 20.67 24.90
CA LEU A 367 -13.26 20.36 23.81
C LEU A 367 -14.70 20.74 24.18
N THR A 368 -15.15 20.33 25.37
CA THR A 368 -16.47 20.69 25.91
C THR A 368 -16.62 22.20 26.07
N GLY A 369 -15.57 22.88 26.53
CA GLY A 369 -15.54 24.34 26.63
C GLY A 369 -15.60 25.07 25.27
N LEU A 370 -15.00 24.52 24.22
CA LEU A 370 -15.12 25.04 22.84
C LEU A 370 -16.57 24.91 22.33
N LEU A 371 -17.19 23.75 22.54
CA LEU A 371 -18.60 23.51 22.15
C LEU A 371 -19.55 24.46 22.90
N ALA A 372 -19.34 24.63 24.21
CA ALA A 372 -20.10 25.57 25.03
C ALA A 372 -19.89 27.03 24.59
N LYS A 373 -18.65 27.43 24.21
CA LYS A 373 -18.37 28.78 23.71
C LYS A 373 -19.03 29.07 22.35
N MET A 374 -19.22 28.06 21.51
CA MET A 374 -20.05 28.16 20.29
C MET A 374 -21.56 28.27 20.58
N GLY A 375 -21.98 28.19 21.85
CA GLY A 375 -23.38 28.23 22.24
C GLY A 375 -24.15 26.96 21.87
N PHE A 376 -23.47 25.81 21.80
CA PHE A 376 -24.13 24.51 21.68
C PHE A 376 -24.30 23.89 23.06
N SER A 377 -25.50 23.38 23.36
CA SER A 377 -25.71 22.65 24.61
C SER A 377 -25.08 21.24 24.53
N ILE A 378 -24.60 20.72 25.66
CA ILE A 378 -24.00 19.38 25.73
C ILE A 378 -24.98 18.29 25.23
N PRO A 379 -26.29 18.31 25.56
CA PRO A 379 -27.24 17.35 24.98
C PRO A 379 -27.32 17.41 23.46
N GLN A 380 -27.29 18.60 22.85
CA GLN A 380 -27.31 18.75 21.39
C GLN A 380 -26.02 18.23 20.73
N THR A 381 -24.84 18.41 21.34
CA THR A 381 -23.58 17.89 20.77
C THR A 381 -23.41 16.38 20.92
N GLN A 382 -24.22 15.75 21.77
CA GLN A 382 -24.31 14.31 21.99
C GLN A 382 -25.46 13.64 21.18
N GLN A 383 -26.25 14.42 20.42
CA GLN A 383 -27.19 13.84 19.46
C GLN A 383 -26.44 13.38 18.19
N PRO A 384 -26.85 12.26 17.56
CA PRO A 384 -26.35 11.88 16.23
C PRO A 384 -26.55 13.04 15.24
N PHE A 385 -25.54 13.33 14.42
CA PHE A 385 -25.60 14.45 13.48
C PHE A 385 -26.86 14.47 12.60
N PRO A 386 -27.39 13.34 12.07
CA PRO A 386 -28.64 13.35 11.30
C PRO A 386 -29.83 13.93 12.08
N HIS A 387 -29.89 13.70 13.39
CA HIS A 387 -31.00 14.12 14.28
C HIS A 387 -30.79 15.50 14.93
N MET A 388 -29.59 16.10 14.81
CA MET A 388 -29.30 17.42 15.38
C MET A 388 -30.15 18.54 14.74
N ASP A 389 -30.54 19.54 15.55
CA ASP A 389 -31.30 20.73 15.13
C ASP A 389 -30.73 21.40 13.86
N MET A 390 -31.61 21.72 12.91
CA MET A 390 -31.21 22.27 11.60
C MET A 390 -30.49 23.63 11.69
N ASP A 391 -30.89 24.49 12.63
CA ASP A 391 -30.24 25.80 12.82
C ASP A 391 -28.80 25.65 13.37
N LEU A 392 -28.52 24.58 14.11
CA LEU A 392 -27.16 24.28 14.56
C LEU A 392 -26.31 23.79 13.39
N LYS A 393 -26.83 22.89 12.56
CA LYS A 393 -26.15 22.42 11.34
C LYS A 393 -25.78 23.60 10.42
N LYS A 394 -26.74 24.49 10.14
CA LYS A 394 -26.53 25.71 9.34
C LYS A 394 -25.48 26.65 9.93
N THR A 395 -25.44 26.79 11.26
CA THR A 395 -24.49 27.71 11.92
C THR A 395 -23.15 27.07 12.30
N LEU A 396 -23.00 25.75 12.17
CA LEU A 396 -21.83 24.98 12.64
C LEU A 396 -20.52 25.45 12.00
N LEU A 397 -20.45 25.49 10.68
CA LEU A 397 -19.23 25.88 9.95
C LEU A 397 -18.81 27.32 10.29
N LYS A 398 -19.77 28.24 10.32
CA LYS A 398 -19.53 29.64 10.70
C LYS A 398 -18.97 29.76 12.12
N LYS A 399 -19.63 29.14 13.10
CA LYS A 399 -19.21 29.16 14.51
C LYS A 399 -17.84 28.50 14.73
N LEU A 400 -17.52 27.43 14.00
CA LEU A 400 -16.20 26.81 14.02
C LEU A 400 -15.13 27.76 13.49
N ASN A 401 -15.36 28.42 12.36
CA ASN A 401 -14.43 29.40 11.79
C ASN A 401 -14.21 30.60 12.73
N ASP A 402 -15.25 31.06 13.42
CA ASP A 402 -15.17 32.20 14.36
C ASP A 402 -14.39 31.87 15.65
N ILE A 403 -14.58 30.66 16.23
CA ILE A 403 -14.14 30.34 17.61
C ILE A 403 -12.98 29.33 17.67
N ALA A 404 -12.89 28.39 16.74
CA ALA A 404 -11.88 27.33 16.79
C ALA A 404 -10.41 27.82 16.64
N PRO A 405 -10.10 28.92 15.91
CA PRO A 405 -8.74 29.47 15.85
C PRO A 405 -8.17 29.83 17.23
N GLU A 406 -8.99 30.31 18.17
CA GLU A 406 -8.55 30.58 19.56
C GLU A 406 -8.03 29.33 20.29
N TYR A 407 -8.52 28.16 19.91
CA TYR A 407 -8.13 26.88 20.49
C TYR A 407 -6.93 26.22 19.77
N GLY A 408 -6.43 26.86 18.70
CA GLY A 408 -5.34 26.38 17.84
C GLY A 408 -5.80 25.54 16.64
N LEU A 409 -7.10 25.54 16.33
CA LEU A 409 -7.71 24.83 15.21
C LEU A 409 -7.97 25.83 14.07
N ILE A 410 -6.98 26.02 13.19
CA ILE A 410 -7.00 27.08 12.16
C ILE A 410 -7.44 26.54 10.80
N GLU A 411 -6.99 25.34 10.42
CA GLU A 411 -7.27 24.72 9.13
C GLU A 411 -8.24 23.54 9.29
N LEU A 412 -9.44 23.83 9.80
CA LEU A 412 -10.45 22.82 10.08
C LEU A 412 -11.09 22.21 8.84
N SER A 413 -11.09 22.91 7.71
CA SER A 413 -11.69 22.44 6.46
C SER A 413 -10.70 22.31 5.31
N TYR A 414 -11.08 21.51 4.32
CA TYR A 414 -10.42 21.35 3.03
C TYR A 414 -11.50 21.17 1.94
N PRO A 415 -11.23 21.57 0.69
CA PRO A 415 -12.22 21.42 -0.40
C PRO A 415 -12.38 19.93 -0.74
N SER A 416 -13.61 19.49 -1.03
CA SER A 416 -13.91 18.07 -1.29
C SER A 416 -15.23 17.89 -2.03
N PHE A 417 -15.73 16.66 -2.10
CA PHE A 417 -16.94 16.30 -2.84
C PHE A 417 -17.90 15.43 -2.03
N VAL A 418 -19.19 15.59 -2.29
CA VAL A 418 -20.25 14.68 -1.84
C VAL A 418 -20.97 14.09 -3.05
N ARG A 419 -21.49 12.88 -2.90
CA ARG A 419 -22.33 12.22 -3.90
C ARG A 419 -23.73 11.96 -3.37
N CYS A 420 -24.73 12.29 -4.17
CA CYS A 420 -26.12 11.97 -3.91
C CYS A 420 -26.46 10.52 -4.32
N TYR A 421 -27.45 9.95 -3.63
CA TYR A 421 -27.95 8.59 -3.85
C TYR A 421 -29.48 8.58 -3.75
N GLY A 422 -30.11 9.60 -4.34
CA GLY A 422 -31.55 9.84 -4.23
C GLY A 422 -32.02 9.93 -2.78
N PHE A 423 -33.16 9.30 -2.49
CA PHE A 423 -33.69 9.21 -1.12
C PHE A 423 -33.25 7.96 -0.34
N HIS A 424 -32.34 7.14 -0.88
CA HIS A 424 -31.84 5.94 -0.19
C HIS A 424 -30.93 6.28 1.01
N THR A 425 -30.16 7.36 0.91
CA THR A 425 -29.33 7.88 1.99
C THR A 425 -29.08 9.38 1.79
N GLN A 426 -28.70 10.07 2.87
CA GLN A 426 -28.16 11.43 2.76
C GLN A 426 -26.87 11.40 1.91
N PRO A 427 -26.55 12.50 1.19
CA PRO A 427 -25.34 12.59 0.38
C PRO A 427 -24.09 12.21 1.17
N LEU A 428 -23.29 11.30 0.61
CA LEU A 428 -22.13 10.73 1.27
C LEU A 428 -20.88 11.51 0.85
N SER A 429 -20.02 11.87 1.81
CA SER A 429 -18.72 12.47 1.50
C SER A 429 -17.77 11.46 0.88
N ALA A 430 -16.89 11.93 0.00
CA ALA A 430 -15.79 11.12 -0.52
C ALA A 430 -14.90 10.57 0.62
N ALA A 431 -14.70 11.36 1.69
CA ALA A 431 -13.92 10.94 2.86
C ALA A 431 -14.63 9.81 3.63
N ASP A 432 -15.93 9.99 3.89
CA ASP A 432 -16.75 9.03 4.62
C ASP A 432 -16.88 7.71 3.85
N ALA A 433 -17.02 7.77 2.53
CA ALA A 433 -17.04 6.61 1.63
C ALA A 433 -15.70 5.86 1.62
N VAL A 434 -14.57 6.56 1.47
CA VAL A 434 -13.22 5.94 1.52
C VAL A 434 -13.00 5.21 2.84
N GLU A 435 -13.44 5.78 3.96
CA GLU A 435 -13.35 5.14 5.28
C GLU A 435 -14.20 3.87 5.38
N GLY A 436 -15.43 3.91 4.87
CA GLY A 436 -16.31 2.74 4.77
C GLY A 436 -15.74 1.61 3.90
N ILE A 437 -15.13 1.94 2.76
CA ILE A 437 -14.52 0.93 1.85
C ILE A 437 -13.23 0.35 2.46
N SER A 438 -12.41 1.20 3.09
CA SER A 438 -11.19 0.77 3.79
C SER A 438 -11.52 -0.19 4.94
N ALA A 439 -12.56 0.09 5.73
CA ALA A 439 -13.01 -0.80 6.79
C ALA A 439 -13.53 -2.15 6.24
N LEU A 440 -14.15 -2.18 5.05
CA LEU A 440 -14.53 -3.46 4.43
C LEU A 440 -13.29 -4.29 4.06
N LEU A 441 -12.31 -3.68 3.39
CA LEU A 441 -11.05 -4.35 3.05
C LEU A 441 -10.35 -4.93 4.29
N ASP A 442 -10.20 -4.11 5.34
CA ASP A 442 -9.41 -4.48 6.51
C ASP A 442 -10.11 -5.48 7.43
N VAL A 443 -11.44 -5.37 7.64
CA VAL A 443 -12.15 -6.06 8.73
C VAL A 443 -13.57 -6.58 8.41
N ALA A 444 -14.02 -6.66 7.14
CA ALA A 444 -15.37 -7.17 6.83
C ALA A 444 -15.61 -8.63 7.26
N GLY A 445 -14.54 -9.42 7.32
CA GLY A 445 -14.52 -10.84 7.69
C GLY A 445 -13.16 -11.23 8.29
N GLY A 446 -13.07 -12.45 8.82
CA GLY A 446 -11.87 -12.96 9.50
C GLY A 446 -11.65 -12.44 10.93
N MET A 447 -12.06 -11.21 11.24
CA MET A 447 -11.95 -10.60 12.58
C MET A 447 -13.33 -10.36 13.20
N ARG A 448 -13.45 -10.58 14.52
CA ARG A 448 -14.66 -10.29 15.29
C ARG A 448 -14.65 -8.83 15.75
N MET A 449 -15.43 -7.98 15.07
CA MET A 449 -15.66 -6.59 15.47
C MET A 449 -17.05 -6.44 16.08
N GLU A 450 -17.11 -5.88 17.29
CA GLU A 450 -18.38 -5.40 17.86
C GLU A 450 -18.69 -4.01 17.32
N VAL A 451 -19.91 -3.85 16.82
CA VAL A 451 -20.43 -2.61 16.23
C VAL A 451 -21.56 -2.09 17.11
N GLU A 452 -21.42 -0.84 17.56
CA GLU A 452 -22.39 -0.21 18.46
C GLU A 452 -23.74 0.03 17.76
N ILE A 453 -24.84 -0.32 18.42
CA ILE A 453 -26.20 -0.09 17.93
C ILE A 453 -26.60 1.37 18.24
N GLU A 454 -26.95 2.11 17.19
CA GLU A 454 -27.36 3.51 17.29
C GLU A 454 -28.57 3.68 18.25
N GLY A 455 -28.43 4.59 19.22
CA GLY A 455 -29.52 4.94 20.16
C GLY A 455 -29.54 4.21 21.50
N MET A 456 -28.63 3.26 21.78
CA MET A 456 -28.61 2.56 23.09
C MET A 456 -27.82 3.28 24.21
N ARG A 457 -27.12 4.38 23.91
CA ARG A 457 -26.40 5.22 24.90
C ARG A 457 -27.35 6.09 25.72
N ASN A 458 -28.08 5.48 26.66
CA ASN A 458 -28.93 6.17 27.65
C ASN A 458 -28.10 6.88 28.74
N GLY A 459 -27.30 7.89 28.37
CA GLY A 459 -26.69 8.84 29.31
C GLY A 459 -25.48 8.33 30.10
N GLY A 460 -24.76 7.30 29.63
CA GLY A 460 -23.51 6.81 30.23
C GLY A 460 -22.48 6.40 29.18
N GLU A 461 -21.22 6.81 29.37
CA GLU A 461 -20.17 6.72 28.32
C GLU A 461 -19.74 5.28 27.95
N TRP A 462 -20.03 4.27 28.78
CA TRP A 462 -19.37 2.95 28.74
C TRP A 462 -20.25 1.74 28.39
N PHE A 463 -21.58 1.87 28.31
CA PHE A 463 -22.49 0.73 28.15
C PHE A 463 -23.52 0.96 27.03
N GLY A 464 -23.02 1.08 25.79
CA GLY A 464 -23.83 0.90 24.58
C GLY A 464 -23.89 -0.58 24.21
N GLY A 465 -25.05 -1.08 23.77
CA GLY A 465 -25.17 -2.45 23.26
C GLY A 465 -24.45 -2.60 21.92
N GLY A 466 -23.47 -3.49 21.84
CA GLY A 466 -22.83 -3.90 20.60
C GLY A 466 -23.50 -5.13 19.99
N HIS A 467 -23.54 -5.21 18.66
CA HIS A 467 -23.76 -6.46 17.93
C HIS A 467 -22.47 -6.86 17.20
N LEU A 468 -22.22 -8.16 17.07
CA LEU A 468 -21.11 -8.65 16.27
C LEU A 468 -21.35 -8.30 14.79
N TRP A 469 -20.34 -7.79 14.10
CA TRP A 469 -20.41 -7.56 12.66
C TRP A 469 -20.59 -8.90 11.91
N GLU A 470 -21.79 -9.12 11.37
CA GLU A 470 -22.05 -10.14 10.36
C GLU A 470 -21.80 -9.53 8.97
N GLY A 471 -20.69 -9.90 8.32
CA GLY A 471 -20.36 -9.44 6.98
C GLY A 471 -21.41 -9.83 5.93
N THR A 472 -21.54 -9.05 4.86
CA THR A 472 -22.62 -9.17 3.86
C THR A 472 -22.71 -10.52 3.14
N HIS A 473 -21.63 -11.30 3.14
CA HIS A 473 -21.56 -12.68 2.60
C HIS A 473 -21.27 -13.75 3.67
N SER A 474 -21.41 -13.43 4.96
CA SER A 474 -21.34 -14.45 6.02
C SER A 474 -22.65 -15.24 6.02
N GLU A 475 -22.63 -16.40 5.36
CA GLU A 475 -23.84 -17.18 5.08
C GLU A 475 -24.63 -17.59 6.34
N LYS A 476 -25.96 -17.59 6.21
CA LYS A 476 -26.91 -18.12 7.20
C LYS A 476 -26.88 -19.67 7.34
N VAL A 477 -25.77 -20.31 7.01
CA VAL A 477 -25.63 -21.78 6.87
C VAL A 477 -25.24 -22.48 8.19
N SER A 478 -24.67 -21.78 9.18
CA SER A 478 -24.12 -22.44 10.38
C SER A 478 -25.11 -22.81 11.50
N LYS A 479 -26.40 -22.44 11.41
CA LYS A 479 -27.37 -22.67 12.52
C LYS A 479 -28.08 -24.04 12.53
N GLN A 480 -27.80 -24.94 11.59
CA GLN A 480 -28.33 -26.32 11.60
C GLN A 480 -27.29 -27.43 11.83
N SER A 481 -25.99 -27.17 11.64
CA SER A 481 -24.93 -28.17 11.76
C SER A 481 -24.33 -28.31 13.17
N GLN A 482 -24.66 -27.42 14.12
CA GLN A 482 -24.08 -27.39 15.48
C GLN A 482 -24.94 -28.03 16.59
N LYS A 483 -25.95 -28.86 16.26
CA LYS A 483 -26.83 -29.44 17.30
C LYS A 483 -26.73 -30.95 17.58
N ASN A 484 -25.94 -31.71 16.82
CA ASN A 484 -25.79 -33.16 17.01
C ASN A 484 -24.32 -33.60 17.12
N ILE A 485 -23.61 -33.16 18.17
CA ILE A 485 -22.46 -33.90 18.72
C ILE A 485 -22.52 -33.85 20.26
N GLU A 486 -23.50 -34.56 20.85
CA GLU A 486 -23.34 -35.04 22.23
C GLU A 486 -22.48 -36.31 22.19
N VAL A 487 -21.23 -36.20 22.65
CA VAL A 487 -20.34 -37.37 22.77
C VAL A 487 -20.78 -38.20 23.97
N THR A 488 -21.65 -39.17 23.73
CA THR A 488 -21.83 -40.30 24.65
C THR A 488 -20.67 -41.25 24.42
N ILE A 489 -19.88 -41.53 25.45
CA ILE A 489 -18.76 -42.49 25.39
C ILE A 489 -19.26 -43.88 25.84
N PRO A 490 -19.18 -44.90 25.00
CA PRO A 490 -19.08 -46.28 25.44
C PRO A 490 -17.68 -46.86 25.17
N ASN A 491 -17.06 -47.42 26.20
CA ASN A 491 -15.84 -48.22 26.06
C ASN A 491 -16.13 -49.48 25.23
N ASN A 492 -15.26 -49.83 24.28
CA ASN A 492 -14.72 -51.19 24.23
C ASN A 492 -13.43 -51.32 23.41
N ASP A 493 -12.74 -52.44 23.64
CA ASP A 493 -11.35 -52.72 23.23
C ASP A 493 -11.08 -52.98 21.74
N SER A 494 -9.79 -52.79 21.40
CA SER A 494 -9.00 -53.51 20.39
C SER A 494 -9.29 -53.29 18.88
N LEU A 495 -8.31 -52.72 18.17
CA LEU A 495 -7.36 -53.46 17.32
C LEU A 495 -6.42 -52.53 16.52
N THR A 496 -5.16 -52.98 16.40
CA THR A 496 -4.11 -52.63 15.40
C THR A 496 -4.11 -51.27 14.71
N LYS A 497 -3.04 -50.50 14.96
CA LYS A 497 -2.50 -49.52 14.00
C LYS A 497 -1.93 -50.26 12.79
N ASP A 498 -2.44 -49.96 11.60
CA ASP A 498 -1.70 -49.56 10.39
C ASP A 498 -2.74 -49.28 9.29
N GLU A 499 -2.32 -48.67 8.17
CA GLU A 499 -3.15 -48.18 7.06
C GLU A 499 -4.01 -46.91 7.35
N LYS A 500 -3.47 -45.75 6.96
CA LYS A 500 -4.13 -44.74 6.11
C LYS A 500 -3.19 -43.60 5.71
N LEU A 501 -2.48 -43.83 4.60
CA LEU A 501 -2.15 -42.77 3.64
C LEU A 501 -3.30 -42.69 2.62
N GLU A 502 -3.37 -41.54 1.92
CA GLU A 502 -4.23 -41.26 0.76
C GLU A 502 -5.76 -41.17 1.01
N GLU A 503 -6.26 -39.92 1.09
CA GLU A 503 -7.46 -39.41 0.39
C GLU A 503 -7.86 -38.02 0.93
N VAL A 504 -7.43 -36.92 0.29
CA VAL A 504 -8.20 -35.65 0.24
C VAL A 504 -7.89 -34.90 -1.07
N GLU A 505 -8.31 -35.45 -2.21
CA GLU A 505 -8.53 -34.63 -3.40
C GLU A 505 -9.90 -33.94 -3.32
N GLY A 506 -10.02 -32.76 -3.95
CA GLY A 506 -11.32 -32.29 -4.45
C GLY A 506 -12.25 -31.48 -3.53
N ARG A 507 -11.82 -31.00 -2.35
CA ARG A 507 -12.53 -29.87 -1.71
C ARG A 507 -11.94 -28.56 -2.21
N PRO A 508 -12.74 -27.65 -2.83
CA PRO A 508 -12.24 -26.31 -3.12
C PRO A 508 -11.86 -25.65 -1.79
N GLN A 509 -10.59 -25.23 -1.66
CA GLN A 509 -10.18 -24.46 -0.49
C GLN A 509 -11.02 -23.19 -0.45
N GLU A 510 -11.66 -22.91 0.69
CA GLU A 510 -12.40 -21.66 0.84
C GLU A 510 -11.46 -20.47 0.60
N PRO A 511 -11.87 -19.46 -0.19
CA PRO A 511 -11.03 -18.31 -0.45
C PRO A 511 -10.68 -17.63 0.89
N LEU A 512 -9.42 -17.23 1.02
CA LEU A 512 -8.91 -16.53 2.21
C LEU A 512 -9.83 -15.37 2.58
N TRP A 513 -10.04 -15.15 3.88
CA TRP A 513 -11.03 -14.18 4.37
C TRP A 513 -10.80 -12.77 3.79
N TRP A 514 -9.55 -12.37 3.55
CA TRP A 514 -9.21 -11.07 2.96
C TRP A 514 -9.63 -10.96 1.48
N VAL A 515 -9.67 -12.08 0.74
CA VAL A 515 -10.23 -12.14 -0.62
C VAL A 515 -11.75 -11.93 -0.58
N LYS A 516 -12.44 -12.51 0.42
CA LYS A 516 -13.86 -12.24 0.65
C LYS A 516 -14.10 -10.76 0.99
N ASN A 517 -13.21 -10.15 1.77
CA ASN A 517 -13.24 -8.71 2.06
C ASN A 517 -13.02 -7.84 0.81
N PHE A 518 -12.10 -8.22 -0.08
CA PHE A 518 -11.86 -7.52 -1.35
C PHE A 518 -13.13 -7.43 -2.19
N TRP A 519 -13.84 -8.54 -2.38
CA TRP A 519 -15.08 -8.55 -3.15
C TRP A 519 -16.22 -7.79 -2.46
N ALA A 520 -16.36 -7.92 -1.13
CA ALA A 520 -17.32 -7.12 -0.37
C ALA A 520 -17.07 -5.60 -0.50
N ALA A 521 -15.80 -5.17 -0.56
CA ALA A 521 -15.42 -3.78 -0.80
C ALA A 521 -15.62 -3.35 -2.27
N TYR A 522 -15.35 -4.24 -3.24
CA TYR A 522 -15.55 -4.00 -4.67
C TYR A 522 -17.03 -3.81 -5.02
N ASP A 523 -17.91 -4.63 -4.45
CA ASP A 523 -19.36 -4.53 -4.67
C ASP A 523 -19.96 -3.29 -3.99
N ALA A 524 -19.44 -2.92 -2.81
CA ALA A 524 -19.82 -1.70 -2.09
C ALA A 524 -19.52 -0.39 -2.83
N LEU A 525 -18.66 -0.40 -3.87
CA LEU A 525 -18.50 0.74 -4.78
C LEU A 525 -19.79 1.06 -5.55
N THR A 526 -20.68 0.07 -5.71
CA THR A 526 -21.97 0.22 -6.41
C THR A 526 -23.19 0.01 -5.52
N ASP A 527 -23.10 -0.82 -4.47
CA ASP A 527 -24.16 -0.96 -3.47
C ASP A 527 -23.99 0.03 -2.30
N VAL A 528 -24.73 1.14 -2.40
CA VAL A 528 -24.82 2.15 -1.33
C VAL A 528 -25.33 1.58 0.00
N THR A 529 -26.08 0.48 0.01
CA THR A 529 -26.60 -0.09 1.26
C THR A 529 -25.53 -0.84 2.04
N THR A 530 -24.65 -1.59 1.35
CA THR A 530 -23.44 -2.18 1.94
C THR A 530 -22.47 -1.09 2.38
N LEU A 531 -22.23 -0.06 1.56
CA LEU A 531 -21.36 1.07 1.91
C LEU A 531 -21.87 1.81 3.15
N LYS A 532 -23.17 2.08 3.26
CA LYS A 532 -23.76 2.72 4.45
C LYS A 532 -23.60 1.87 5.71
N ARG A 533 -23.70 0.54 5.60
CA ARG A 533 -23.46 -0.37 6.73
C ARG A 533 -22.01 -0.38 7.19
N SER A 534 -21.05 -0.30 6.26
CA SER A 534 -19.62 -0.32 6.62
C SER A 534 -19.13 0.96 7.31
N LEU A 535 -19.87 2.07 7.24
CA LEU A 535 -19.59 3.25 8.06
C LEU A 535 -19.60 2.92 9.57
N ASN A 536 -20.52 2.04 10.02
CA ASN A 536 -20.57 1.62 11.42
C ASN A 536 -19.35 0.75 11.81
N LEU A 537 -18.84 -0.05 10.86
CA LEU A 537 -17.61 -0.82 11.00
C LEU A 537 -16.39 0.13 11.07
N ALA A 538 -16.32 1.14 10.21
CA ALA A 538 -15.27 2.17 10.21
C ALA A 538 -15.27 3.00 11.52
N MET A 539 -16.44 3.38 12.03
CA MET A 539 -16.56 4.03 13.35
C MET A 539 -16.05 3.14 14.48
N SER A 540 -16.31 1.83 14.43
CA SER A 540 -15.90 0.86 15.46
C SER A 540 -14.39 0.57 15.39
N LEU A 541 -13.84 0.47 14.19
CA LEU A 541 -12.39 0.42 13.93
C LEU A 541 -11.68 1.67 14.50
N GLN A 542 -12.23 2.87 14.28
CA GLN A 542 -11.66 4.09 14.84
C GLN A 542 -11.73 4.14 16.37
N ARG A 543 -12.82 3.68 17.00
CA ARG A 543 -12.87 3.55 18.48
C ARG A 543 -11.69 2.72 19.00
N ALA A 544 -11.38 1.58 18.36
CA ALA A 544 -10.25 0.73 18.73
C ALA A 544 -8.90 1.45 18.55
N ILE A 545 -8.69 2.13 17.42
CA ILE A 545 -7.47 2.93 17.17
C ILE A 545 -7.28 4.02 18.25
N ILE A 546 -8.33 4.79 18.58
CA ILE A 546 -8.25 5.85 19.59
C ILE A 546 -8.07 5.30 21.00
N ARG A 547 -8.72 4.16 21.33
CA ARG A 547 -8.55 3.43 22.59
C ARG A 547 -7.10 3.00 22.79
N GLN A 548 -6.52 2.32 21.80
CA GLN A 548 -5.15 1.85 21.86
C GLN A 548 -4.14 3.01 21.87
N GLY A 549 -4.33 4.01 20.99
CA GLY A 549 -3.50 5.21 20.93
C GLY A 549 -3.48 5.99 22.23
N THR A 550 -4.63 6.15 22.89
CA THR A 550 -4.75 6.75 24.23
C THR A 550 -3.99 5.93 25.27
N SER A 551 -4.17 4.59 25.28
CA SER A 551 -3.46 3.71 26.22
C SER A 551 -1.93 3.81 26.08
N ILE A 552 -1.39 3.88 24.86
CA ILE A 552 0.05 4.01 24.58
C ILE A 552 0.60 5.30 25.19
N ILE A 553 -0.13 6.41 25.04
CA ILE A 553 0.29 7.73 25.53
C ILE A 553 0.20 7.81 27.06
N ASP A 554 -0.85 7.25 27.66
CA ASP A 554 -1.06 7.32 29.11
C ASP A 554 -0.13 6.37 29.89
N LYS A 555 0.18 5.19 29.34
CA LYS A 555 1.21 4.27 29.87
C LYS A 555 2.66 4.75 29.66
N GLN A 556 2.87 5.71 28.76
CA GLN A 556 4.19 6.19 28.31
C GLN A 556 5.02 5.12 27.58
N ASP A 557 4.38 4.23 26.82
CA ASP A 557 5.03 3.11 26.10
C ASP A 557 5.93 3.56 24.92
N ILE A 558 5.97 4.86 24.63
CA ILE A 558 6.71 5.45 23.50
C ILE A 558 8.20 5.61 23.87
N ARG A 559 9.03 4.71 23.34
CA ARG A 559 10.49 4.74 23.53
C ARG A 559 11.12 5.66 22.49
N THR A 560 11.83 6.70 22.93
CA THR A 560 12.58 7.58 22.02
C THR A 560 14.00 7.04 21.83
N MET A 561 14.28 6.54 20.63
CA MET A 561 15.63 6.17 20.20
C MET A 561 16.36 7.40 19.62
N ARG A 562 17.63 7.24 19.23
CA ARG A 562 18.49 8.33 18.75
C ARG A 562 17.87 9.15 17.61
N ASN A 563 17.28 8.48 16.62
CA ASN A 563 16.82 9.08 15.36
C ASN A 563 15.32 8.89 15.08
N HIS A 564 14.62 8.05 15.84
CA HIS A 564 13.21 7.68 15.63
C HIS A 564 12.55 7.32 16.97
N ARG A 565 11.22 7.13 16.99
CA ARG A 565 10.45 6.66 18.15
C ARG A 565 9.91 5.27 17.89
N VAL A 566 9.89 4.43 18.91
CA VAL A 566 9.43 3.04 18.84
C VAL A 566 8.28 2.82 19.82
N VAL A 567 7.23 2.15 19.36
CA VAL A 567 6.17 1.55 20.20
C VAL A 567 6.12 0.06 19.89
N ILE A 568 6.07 -0.78 20.91
CA ILE A 568 5.95 -2.23 20.77
C ILE A 568 4.66 -2.67 21.47
N LEU A 569 3.75 -3.26 20.70
CA LEU A 569 2.47 -3.78 21.16
C LEU A 569 2.61 -5.29 21.33
N THR A 570 2.61 -5.75 22.59
CA THR A 570 2.66 -7.17 22.94
C THR A 570 1.35 -7.68 23.54
N GLN A 571 0.50 -6.79 24.06
CA GLN A 571 -0.74 -7.14 24.76
C GLN A 571 -1.80 -6.04 24.58
N GLY A 572 -3.06 -6.44 24.44
CA GLY A 572 -4.20 -5.52 24.38
C GLY A 572 -5.48 -6.24 23.95
N PRO A 573 -6.68 -5.69 24.22
CA PRO A 573 -7.95 -6.31 23.83
C PRO A 573 -8.11 -6.41 22.30
N ASP A 574 -7.48 -5.49 21.57
CA ASP A 574 -7.54 -5.37 20.11
C ASP A 574 -6.23 -5.83 19.43
N LEU A 575 -5.36 -6.60 20.10
CA LEU A 575 -4.01 -6.90 19.57
C LEU A 575 -4.04 -7.53 18.16
N ALA A 576 -4.94 -8.51 17.96
CA ALA A 576 -5.14 -9.18 16.68
C ALA A 576 -5.56 -8.23 15.54
N LEU A 577 -6.25 -7.14 15.86
CA LEU A 577 -6.64 -6.09 14.91
C LEU A 577 -5.40 -5.36 14.37
N PHE A 578 -4.48 -5.01 15.27
CA PHE A 578 -3.24 -4.30 14.94
C PHE A 578 -2.16 -5.21 14.31
N CYS A 579 -2.42 -6.50 14.14
CA CYS A 579 -1.60 -7.37 13.28
C CYS A 579 -1.86 -7.11 11.78
N ASN A 580 -2.98 -6.48 11.39
CA ASN A 580 -3.19 -6.03 10.02
C ASN A 580 -2.33 -4.77 9.74
N PRO A 581 -1.41 -4.78 8.75
CA PRO A 581 -0.60 -3.64 8.38
C PRO A 581 -1.36 -2.33 8.17
N SER A 582 -2.51 -2.36 7.49
CA SER A 582 -3.33 -1.16 7.23
C SER A 582 -3.73 -0.46 8.52
N ILE A 583 -4.20 -1.24 9.50
CA ILE A 583 -4.72 -0.73 10.76
C ILE A 583 -3.57 -0.25 11.66
N LEU A 584 -2.43 -0.96 11.65
CA LEU A 584 -1.23 -0.53 12.35
C LEU A 584 -0.68 0.79 11.79
N THR A 585 -0.70 0.98 10.47
CA THR A 585 -0.38 2.25 9.80
C THR A 585 -1.33 3.37 10.20
N ARG A 586 -2.64 3.11 10.30
CA ARG A 586 -3.61 4.10 10.80
C ARG A 586 -3.33 4.52 12.25
N LEU A 587 -3.02 3.56 13.13
CA LEU A 587 -2.60 3.86 14.52
C LEU A 587 -1.30 4.67 14.56
N ALA A 588 -0.32 4.33 13.70
CA ALA A 588 0.93 5.07 13.58
C ALA A 588 0.68 6.53 13.18
N LEU A 589 -0.11 6.76 12.12
CA LEU A 589 -0.47 8.09 11.62
C LEU A 589 -1.18 8.92 12.70
N TRP A 590 -2.13 8.32 13.43
CA TRP A 590 -2.80 8.98 14.55
C TRP A 590 -1.82 9.38 15.66
N LEU A 591 -0.88 8.51 16.04
CA LEU A 591 0.14 8.82 17.05
C LEU A 591 1.06 9.97 16.58
N VAL A 592 1.48 9.96 15.32
CA VAL A 592 2.28 11.05 14.73
C VAL A 592 1.55 12.38 14.84
N ASP A 593 0.26 12.42 14.48
CA ASP A 593 -0.55 13.63 14.56
C ASP A 593 -0.81 14.08 15.99
N ALA A 594 -1.28 13.18 16.86
CA ALA A 594 -1.53 13.46 18.28
C ALA A 594 -0.30 14.07 18.97
N LEU A 595 0.89 13.58 18.64
CA LEU A 595 2.14 13.95 19.31
C LEU A 595 2.91 15.10 18.62
N ARG A 596 2.48 15.52 17.43
CA ARG A 596 3.07 16.56 16.57
C ARG A 596 3.43 17.86 17.30
N ASP A 597 2.53 18.33 18.17
CA ASP A 597 2.69 19.60 18.89
C ASP A 597 3.13 19.48 20.35
N ARG A 598 3.27 18.26 20.90
CA ARG A 598 3.27 18.07 22.37
C ARG A 598 4.34 17.19 23.00
N LEU A 599 5.26 16.58 22.25
CA LEU A 599 6.28 15.74 22.91
C LEU A 599 7.30 16.58 23.72
N PRO A 600 7.47 16.28 25.02
CA PRO A 600 8.16 17.15 25.95
C PRO A 600 9.68 17.12 25.76
N GLY A 601 10.24 18.32 25.66
CA GLY A 601 11.68 18.58 25.67
C GLY A 601 11.98 20.03 26.04
N THR A 602 11.00 20.93 25.88
CA THR A 602 11.10 22.33 26.30
C THR A 602 9.84 22.81 27.02
N ILE A 603 10.06 23.19 28.28
CA ILE A 603 9.29 24.20 29.00
C ILE A 603 9.18 25.46 28.11
N PHE A 604 8.09 26.22 28.23
CA PHE A 604 7.97 27.57 27.67
C PHE A 604 9.24 28.39 27.98
N GLY A 605 10.12 28.60 27.00
CA GLY A 605 11.36 29.34 27.19
C GLY A 605 12.56 28.95 26.32
N SER A 606 12.62 27.75 25.73
CA SER A 606 13.79 27.33 24.93
C SER A 606 13.50 27.10 23.45
N ARG A 607 14.24 27.82 22.59
CA ARG A 607 14.21 27.80 21.12
C ARG A 607 14.90 26.55 20.52
N THR A 608 14.72 25.36 21.09
CA THR A 608 15.16 24.14 20.40
C THR A 608 14.27 23.92 19.19
N LYS A 609 14.87 23.86 17.99
CA LYS A 609 14.13 23.56 16.74
C LYS A 609 13.28 22.29 16.95
N LYS A 610 11.97 22.35 16.67
CA LYS A 610 11.06 21.20 16.75
C LYS A 610 11.62 20.06 15.89
N LYS A 611 12.26 19.05 16.52
CA LYS A 611 12.71 17.84 15.82
C LYS A 611 11.56 16.85 15.76
N VAL A 612 10.95 16.77 14.58
CA VAL A 612 9.96 15.74 14.28
C VAL A 612 10.71 14.45 13.95
N LEU A 613 10.68 13.50 14.89
CA LEU A 613 11.26 12.17 14.73
C LEU A 613 10.23 11.24 14.06
N PRO A 614 10.64 10.40 13.11
CA PRO A 614 9.79 9.36 12.54
C PRO A 614 9.33 8.34 13.61
N PHE A 615 8.29 7.57 13.29
CA PHE A 615 7.70 6.58 14.18
C PHE A 615 7.81 5.16 13.60
N VAL A 616 8.15 4.21 14.46
CA VAL A 616 8.17 2.77 14.19
C VAL A 616 7.21 2.12 15.19
N LEU A 617 6.24 1.36 14.69
CA LEU A 617 5.34 0.54 15.50
C LEU A 617 5.61 -0.92 15.19
N ALA A 618 5.68 -1.77 16.22
CA ALA A 618 5.73 -3.22 16.09
C ALA A 618 4.55 -3.83 16.83
N CYS A 619 3.81 -4.75 16.21
CA CYS A 619 2.69 -5.47 16.84
C CYS A 619 2.94 -6.98 16.80
N LEU A 620 2.89 -7.63 17.98
CA LEU A 620 3.07 -9.07 18.13
C LEU A 620 1.86 -9.84 17.58
N ASN A 621 2.11 -10.73 16.65
CA ASN A 621 1.19 -11.76 16.20
C ASN A 621 1.53 -13.07 16.92
N GLU A 622 0.97 -13.27 18.11
CA GLU A 622 1.23 -14.41 19.00
C GLU A 622 1.22 -15.78 18.28
N PRO A 623 0.18 -16.17 17.51
CA PRO A 623 0.15 -17.49 16.86
C PRO A 623 1.19 -17.68 15.74
N LYS A 624 1.79 -16.59 15.22
CA LYS A 624 2.90 -16.65 14.26
C LYS A 624 4.29 -16.48 14.90
N ALA A 625 4.38 -16.11 16.19
CA ALA A 625 5.63 -15.67 16.85
C ALA A 625 6.43 -14.60 16.06
N ARG A 626 5.70 -13.68 15.42
CA ARG A 626 6.24 -12.62 14.54
C ARG A 626 5.66 -11.26 14.89
N TYR A 627 6.43 -10.22 14.66
CA TYR A 627 5.98 -8.83 14.73
C TYR A 627 5.72 -8.27 13.34
N THR A 628 4.53 -7.71 13.13
CA THR A 628 4.28 -6.79 12.02
C THR A 628 4.85 -5.43 12.40
N VAL A 629 5.81 -4.93 11.64
CA VAL A 629 6.49 -3.66 11.91
C VAL A 629 6.18 -2.66 10.80
N VAL A 630 5.69 -1.49 11.19
CA VAL A 630 5.36 -0.37 10.29
C VAL A 630 6.20 0.84 10.68
N ALA A 631 6.82 1.51 9.70
CA ALA A 631 7.59 2.72 9.96
C ALA A 631 7.20 3.90 9.06
N ILE A 632 6.76 4.99 9.68
CA ILE A 632 6.24 6.18 9.00
C ILE A 632 7.09 7.42 9.26
N MET A 633 7.20 8.26 8.23
CA MET A 633 7.84 9.56 8.33
C MET A 633 6.87 10.60 8.86
N ALA A 634 7.23 11.22 9.98
CA ALA A 634 6.48 12.34 10.54
C ALA A 634 6.89 13.67 9.88
N SER A 635 5.89 14.51 9.61
CA SER A 635 6.05 15.88 9.07
C SER A 635 5.84 16.94 10.16
N ILE A 636 6.36 18.14 9.93
CA ILE A 636 6.15 19.28 10.84
C ILE A 636 4.72 19.79 10.66
N ASP A 637 4.38 20.18 9.44
CA ASP A 637 3.13 20.86 9.12
C ASP A 637 2.05 19.88 8.64
N PHE A 638 0.79 20.17 8.97
CA PHE A 638 -0.32 19.27 8.68
C PHE A 638 -0.60 19.25 7.18
N GLY A 639 -0.86 18.07 6.60
CA GLY A 639 -1.02 17.90 5.16
C GLY A 639 0.28 17.99 4.33
N GLN A 640 1.46 18.21 4.94
CA GLN A 640 2.73 18.00 4.27
C GLN A 640 3.29 16.59 4.52
N ILE A 641 3.96 16.04 3.51
CA ILE A 641 4.52 14.69 3.51
C ILE A 641 6.03 14.74 3.31
N ARG A 642 6.72 13.74 3.87
CA ARG A 642 8.14 13.47 3.61
C ARG A 642 8.26 12.09 2.99
N LYS A 643 9.11 11.95 1.96
CA LYS A 643 9.44 10.65 1.35
C LYS A 643 9.88 9.65 2.43
N ASN A 644 9.39 8.42 2.34
CA ASN A 644 9.69 7.40 3.33
C ASN A 644 11.06 6.76 3.06
N GLN A 645 11.98 6.92 4.01
CA GLN A 645 13.36 6.42 3.90
C GLN A 645 13.56 5.11 4.67
N PHE A 646 12.50 4.55 5.27
CA PHE A 646 12.59 3.31 6.05
C PHE A 646 12.83 2.07 5.19
N THR A 647 12.43 2.04 3.92
CA THR A 647 12.71 0.92 3.01
C THR A 647 14.19 0.53 3.00
N LEU A 648 15.08 1.50 2.75
CA LEU A 648 16.53 1.27 2.83
C LEU A 648 17.00 1.00 4.25
N ALA A 649 16.47 1.73 5.24
CA ALA A 649 16.90 1.56 6.61
C ALA A 649 16.57 0.15 7.17
N PHE A 650 15.50 -0.48 6.68
CA PHE A 650 15.12 -1.85 7.00
C PHE A 650 16.03 -2.87 6.30
N LEU A 651 16.39 -2.66 5.03
CA LEU A 651 17.35 -3.50 4.31
C LEU A 651 18.74 -3.45 4.96
N ASP A 652 19.21 -2.25 5.31
CA ASP A 652 20.48 -2.05 6.03
C ASP A 652 20.45 -2.66 7.44
N ALA A 653 19.34 -2.49 8.18
CA ALA A 653 19.17 -3.09 9.50
C ALA A 653 19.10 -4.62 9.42
N ARG A 654 18.44 -5.19 8.41
CA ARG A 654 18.44 -6.64 8.10
C ARG A 654 19.88 -7.13 7.89
N ARG A 655 20.67 -6.46 7.04
CA ARG A 655 22.09 -6.82 6.78
C ARG A 655 22.95 -6.74 8.05
N GLN A 656 22.76 -5.71 8.88
CA GLN A 656 23.59 -5.50 10.09
C GLN A 656 23.21 -6.42 11.26
N SER A 657 21.93 -6.76 11.41
CA SER A 657 21.44 -7.64 12.49
C SER A 657 21.42 -9.12 12.12
N ASN A 658 21.49 -9.45 10.83
CA ASN A 658 21.20 -10.77 10.27
C ASN A 658 19.82 -11.31 10.71
N ALA A 659 18.87 -10.41 11.00
CA ALA A 659 17.51 -10.74 11.40
C ALA A 659 16.71 -11.30 10.22
N ARG A 660 15.81 -12.26 10.50
CA ARG A 660 14.85 -12.73 9.50
C ARG A 660 13.71 -11.72 9.36
N VAL A 661 13.72 -11.01 8.23
CA VAL A 661 12.83 -9.90 7.88
C VAL A 661 12.21 -10.15 6.52
N GLU A 662 10.88 -10.22 6.47
CA GLU A 662 10.10 -10.50 5.27
C GLU A 662 9.29 -9.27 4.82
N PHE A 663 9.28 -9.02 3.52
CA PHE A 663 8.54 -7.91 2.89
C PHE A 663 7.24 -8.43 2.27
N GLY A 664 6.29 -8.82 3.13
CA GLY A 664 5.05 -9.50 2.70
C GLY A 664 3.99 -8.62 2.03
N THR A 665 4.16 -7.29 1.97
CA THR A 665 3.19 -6.37 1.35
C THR A 665 3.84 -5.46 0.32
N PHE A 666 3.06 -4.87 -0.59
CA PHE A 666 3.56 -3.88 -1.56
C PHE A 666 4.06 -2.57 -0.91
N ASP A 667 3.66 -2.27 0.32
CA ASP A 667 4.19 -1.14 1.06
C ASP A 667 5.51 -1.53 1.73
N SER A 668 6.63 -1.10 1.14
CA SER A 668 7.97 -1.39 1.65
C SER A 668 8.32 -0.68 2.97
N SER A 669 7.39 0.09 3.55
CA SER A 669 7.47 0.58 4.92
C SER A 669 6.89 -0.38 5.97
N VAL A 670 6.43 -1.56 5.53
CA VAL A 670 5.93 -2.66 6.35
C VAL A 670 6.84 -3.87 6.20
N VAL A 671 7.21 -4.51 7.31
CA VAL A 671 7.95 -5.78 7.35
C VAL A 671 7.41 -6.72 8.43
N GLU A 672 7.48 -8.04 8.21
CA GLU A 672 7.33 -9.04 9.28
C GLU A 672 8.72 -9.44 9.81
N ILE A 673 8.88 -9.55 11.13
CA ILE A 673 10.15 -9.92 11.81
C ILE A 673 9.87 -10.98 12.87
N GLU A 674 10.74 -11.98 13.01
CA GLU A 674 10.61 -12.97 14.10
C GLU A 674 10.80 -12.34 15.49
N GLU A 675 10.05 -12.84 16.48
CA GLU A 675 10.04 -12.29 17.85
C GLU A 675 11.43 -12.19 18.50
N LYS A 676 12.27 -13.22 18.34
CA LYS A 676 13.64 -13.25 18.87
C LYS A 676 14.56 -12.20 18.24
N ASP A 677 14.30 -11.79 16.99
CA ASP A 677 15.22 -10.96 16.21
C ASP A 677 14.88 -9.45 16.33
N LEU A 678 13.62 -9.12 16.68
CA LEU A 678 13.10 -7.74 16.76
C LEU A 678 14.02 -6.79 17.55
N LYS A 679 14.54 -7.24 18.71
CA LYS A 679 15.36 -6.37 19.56
C LYS A 679 16.67 -5.97 18.88
N ILE A 680 17.35 -6.93 18.27
CA ILE A 680 18.64 -6.72 17.57
C ILE A 680 18.40 -5.86 16.33
N PHE A 681 17.31 -6.10 15.60
CA PHE A 681 16.90 -5.29 14.46
C PHE A 681 16.63 -3.82 14.83
N LEU A 682 15.88 -3.56 15.91
CA LEU A 682 15.60 -2.20 16.38
C LEU A 682 16.86 -1.48 16.89
N GLU A 683 17.79 -2.21 17.51
CA GLU A 683 19.09 -1.67 17.89
C GLU A 683 19.91 -1.29 16.64
N ALA A 684 19.99 -2.15 15.61
CA ALA A 684 20.64 -1.84 14.33
C ALA A 684 20.01 -0.62 13.62
N LEU A 685 18.67 -0.57 13.56
CA LEU A 685 17.91 0.55 12.99
C LEU A 685 18.20 1.89 13.69
N SER A 686 18.61 1.88 14.96
CA SER A 686 18.93 3.09 15.72
C SER A 686 20.25 3.77 15.31
N TRP A 687 21.17 3.02 14.69
CA TRP A 687 22.48 3.51 14.25
C TRP A 687 22.45 4.16 12.86
N LEU A 688 21.41 3.89 12.08
CA LEU A 688 21.26 4.39 10.71
C LEU A 688 20.90 5.89 10.70
N ILE A 689 21.64 6.63 9.87
CA ILE A 689 21.54 8.08 9.75
C ILE A 689 20.62 8.40 8.57
N PHE A 690 19.45 8.98 8.85
CA PHE A 690 18.61 9.57 7.80
C PHE A 690 19.39 10.71 7.10
N PRO A 691 19.63 10.64 5.77
CA PRO A 691 20.49 11.60 5.06
C PRO A 691 20.10 13.07 5.25
N HIS A 692 18.82 13.35 5.47
CA HIS A 692 18.29 14.72 5.61
C HIS A 692 18.48 15.38 7.00
N GLN A 693 19.16 14.76 7.98
CA GLN A 693 19.44 15.44 9.27
C GLN A 693 20.85 16.03 9.39
N GLN A 694 21.73 15.87 8.41
CA GLN A 694 23.07 16.50 8.44
C GLN A 694 23.11 17.80 7.62
N GLY A 695 23.25 18.92 8.32
CA GLY A 695 23.98 20.05 7.77
C GLY A 695 25.48 19.84 8.01
N ASN A 696 26.30 19.98 6.97
CA ASN A 696 27.77 20.01 7.00
C ASN A 696 28.49 19.05 7.97
N CYS A 697 28.53 17.77 7.62
CA CYS A 697 29.64 16.87 8.01
C CYS A 697 30.17 16.16 6.76
N ALA A 698 31.21 16.72 6.15
CA ALA A 698 31.99 16.03 5.13
C ALA A 698 32.93 15.03 5.83
N ASP A 699 32.47 13.79 6.05
CA ASP A 699 33.31 12.65 6.48
C ASP A 699 32.54 11.31 6.40
N ARG A 700 32.14 10.89 5.19
CA ARG A 700 31.71 9.50 4.87
C ARG A 700 32.05 9.10 3.43
N ASN A 701 33.33 9.20 3.07
CA ASN A 701 33.84 8.80 1.74
C ASN A 701 34.29 7.32 1.65
N ASN A 702 33.88 6.45 2.58
CA ASN A 702 34.26 5.03 2.61
C ASN A 702 33.02 4.12 2.61
N LEU A 703 32.20 4.22 1.57
CA LEU A 703 31.35 3.13 1.08
C LEU A 703 31.87 2.81 -0.31
N THR A 704 32.64 1.73 -0.43
CA THR A 704 33.24 1.30 -1.68
C THR A 704 32.18 0.74 -2.62
N ALA A 705 32.20 1.19 -3.87
CA ALA A 705 31.19 0.91 -4.90
C ALA A 705 30.76 -0.57 -5.09
N PRO A 706 31.59 -1.61 -4.87
CA PRO A 706 31.16 -3.01 -5.02
C PRO A 706 30.04 -3.43 -4.05
N GLU A 707 29.89 -2.78 -2.88
CA GLU A 707 28.85 -3.18 -1.92
C GLU A 707 27.43 -2.76 -2.34
N ALA A 708 27.28 -1.72 -3.16
CA ALA A 708 25.96 -1.29 -3.65
C ALA A 708 25.38 -2.28 -4.68
N GLN A 709 26.24 -2.84 -5.55
CA GLN A 709 25.84 -3.88 -6.51
C GLN A 709 25.42 -5.18 -5.80
N TYR A 710 26.13 -5.53 -4.72
CA TYR A 710 25.77 -6.69 -3.88
C TYR A 710 24.44 -6.50 -3.12
N MET A 711 24.02 -5.25 -2.87
CA MET A 711 22.72 -4.93 -2.25
C MET A 711 21.54 -5.05 -3.22
N HIS A 712 21.77 -4.94 -4.53
CA HIS A 712 20.74 -5.22 -5.55
C HIS A 712 20.61 -6.74 -5.79
N GLN A 713 21.73 -7.45 -5.94
CA GLN A 713 21.73 -8.92 -6.12
C GLN A 713 21.20 -9.71 -4.88
N GLN A 714 21.31 -9.17 -3.66
CA GLN A 714 20.69 -9.76 -2.47
C GLN A 714 19.19 -9.42 -2.29
N GLN A 715 18.57 -8.71 -3.23
CA GLN A 715 17.11 -8.66 -3.35
C GLN A 715 16.56 -9.82 -4.20
N GLU A 716 17.41 -10.37 -5.08
CA GLU A 716 17.15 -11.53 -5.97
C GLU A 716 17.40 -12.86 -5.21
N HIS A 717 18.48 -12.95 -4.42
CA HIS A 717 18.82 -14.17 -3.67
C HIS A 717 18.28 -14.19 -2.23
N THR A 718 17.05 -14.71 -2.08
CA THR A 718 16.69 -15.46 -0.87
C THR A 718 16.96 -16.95 -1.11
N PRO A 719 17.75 -17.65 -0.27
CA PRO A 719 17.96 -19.09 -0.43
C PRO A 719 16.68 -19.86 -0.10
N ILE A 720 16.21 -20.66 -1.05
CA ILE A 720 15.21 -21.70 -0.77
C ILE A 720 15.95 -22.85 -0.07
N GLU A 721 15.89 -22.90 1.27
CA GLU A 721 16.36 -24.07 2.03
C GLU A 721 15.35 -25.23 1.88
N ALA A 722 15.42 -25.90 0.73
CA ALA A 722 14.75 -27.19 0.52
C ALA A 722 15.56 -28.31 1.19
N ASN A 723 14.87 -29.17 1.94
CA ASN A 723 15.46 -30.33 2.63
C ASN A 723 16.20 -31.28 1.65
N THR A 724 17.53 -31.31 1.71
CA THR A 724 18.36 -32.38 1.12
C THR A 724 19.46 -32.84 2.08
N HIS A 725 19.07 -33.65 3.06
CA HIS A 725 19.98 -34.49 3.84
C HIS A 725 19.65 -35.97 3.65
N GLN A 726 19.98 -36.49 2.47
CA GLN A 726 20.24 -37.91 2.27
C GLN A 726 21.30 -38.06 1.16
N GLU A 727 22.13 -39.11 1.29
CA GLU A 727 23.16 -39.54 0.32
C GLU A 727 24.37 -38.63 0.09
N ARG A 728 25.40 -38.76 0.94
CA ARG A 728 26.74 -39.28 0.56
C ARG A 728 27.70 -39.21 1.75
N GLY A 729 28.35 -40.34 2.08
CA GLY A 729 29.28 -40.39 3.20
C GLY A 729 29.84 -41.76 3.59
N GLU A 730 29.70 -42.80 2.77
CA GLU A 730 30.51 -44.02 2.92
C GLU A 730 31.84 -43.83 2.18
N GLU A 731 32.94 -43.59 2.92
CA GLU A 731 34.13 -44.44 2.87
C GLU A 731 35.26 -43.97 3.81
N GLN A 732 36.05 -44.95 4.30
CA GLN A 732 37.41 -44.81 4.82
C GLN A 732 37.64 -43.97 6.10
N ALA A 733 37.64 -44.65 7.26
CA ALA A 733 38.91 -45.05 7.90
C ALA A 733 38.67 -46.03 9.07
N ALA A 734 39.27 -47.22 8.99
CA ALA A 734 39.26 -48.19 10.09
C ALA A 734 40.53 -48.08 10.94
N CYS A 735 40.42 -48.25 12.26
CA CYS A 735 41.39 -48.97 13.11
C CYS A 735 40.93 -49.07 14.57
N ASN A 736 40.82 -50.31 15.09
CA ASN A 736 41.22 -50.79 16.42
C ASN A 736 40.60 -50.16 17.71
N GLU A 737 40.39 -50.87 18.83
CA GLU A 737 40.19 -52.30 19.12
C GLU A 737 39.65 -52.44 20.57
N VAL A 738 38.71 -53.38 20.80
CA VAL A 738 38.38 -54.12 22.05
C VAL A 738 38.48 -53.46 23.45
N LYS A 739 37.36 -53.40 24.22
CA LYS A 739 37.09 -54.20 25.47
C LYS A 739 35.93 -53.69 26.37
N HIS A 740 34.92 -54.54 26.59
CA HIS A 740 34.12 -54.68 27.84
C HIS A 740 34.99 -55.35 28.95
N PRO A 741 34.60 -55.48 30.26
CA PRO A 741 33.25 -55.59 30.87
C PRO A 741 33.04 -54.56 32.02
N MET A 742 32.19 -54.63 33.06
CA MET A 742 31.39 -55.68 33.75
C MET A 742 30.05 -55.15 34.30
N ASP A 743 29.18 -56.08 34.72
CA ASP A 743 27.92 -55.90 35.46
C ASP A 743 28.10 -55.50 36.93
N GLN A 744 27.01 -55.00 37.56
CA GLN A 744 26.56 -55.49 38.88
C GLN A 744 25.10 -55.11 39.18
N ASP A 745 24.26 -56.13 39.42
CA ASP A 745 22.92 -56.02 40.00
C ASP A 745 22.98 -55.78 41.52
N ILE A 746 21.84 -55.39 42.14
CA ILE A 746 21.19 -56.05 43.32
C ILE A 746 20.15 -55.12 44.02
N GLU A 747 18.97 -55.71 44.31
CA GLU A 747 17.92 -55.34 45.30
C GLU A 747 17.28 -53.92 45.26
N GLY A 748 15.99 -53.73 45.58
CA GLY A 748 14.98 -54.67 46.10
C GLY A 748 14.39 -54.19 47.44
N GLY A 749 13.23 -53.54 47.43
CA GLY A 749 12.60 -53.03 48.66
C GLY A 749 11.12 -52.65 48.49
N PHE A 750 10.22 -53.48 49.01
CA PHE A 750 8.78 -53.22 49.13
C PHE A 750 8.45 -52.69 50.54
N GLY A 751 7.38 -51.89 50.64
CA GLY A 751 6.56 -51.79 51.86
C GLY A 751 6.52 -50.42 52.53
N GLY A 752 5.31 -49.94 52.83
CA GLY A 752 5.07 -48.71 53.61
C GLY A 752 3.71 -48.08 53.28
N GLN A 753 2.66 -48.50 53.98
CA GLN A 753 1.30 -47.96 53.87
C GLN A 753 0.82 -47.52 55.25
N GLU A 754 0.24 -46.32 55.34
CA GLU A 754 -0.59 -45.71 56.42
C GLU A 754 -0.69 -44.20 56.04
N ASP A 755 -1.82 -43.59 55.68
CA ASP A 755 -3.11 -43.33 56.37
C ASP A 755 -3.14 -42.07 57.25
N LEU A 756 -4.27 -41.33 57.16
CA LEU A 756 -4.71 -40.18 57.98
C LEU A 756 -3.93 -38.84 57.74
N GLU A 757 -4.50 -37.63 57.85
CA GLU A 757 -5.86 -37.20 58.25
C GLU A 757 -6.24 -35.80 57.72
N ASP A 758 -7.52 -35.47 57.82
CA ASP A 758 -8.24 -34.24 57.46
C ASP A 758 -7.56 -32.86 57.68
N ARG A 759 -7.94 -31.91 56.81
CA ARG A 759 -8.55 -30.64 57.30
C ARG A 759 -9.40 -29.87 56.27
N TYR A 760 -10.70 -29.81 56.54
CA TYR A 760 -11.64 -28.84 55.95
C TYR A 760 -11.37 -27.41 56.45
N ALA A 761 -11.61 -26.41 55.60
CA ALA A 761 -11.98 -25.05 56.02
C ALA A 761 -12.71 -24.28 54.90
N THR A 762 -14.04 -24.39 54.88
CA THR A 762 -14.94 -23.51 54.13
C THR A 762 -15.19 -22.20 54.88
N THR A 763 -15.22 -21.06 54.19
CA THR A 763 -16.07 -19.91 54.59
C THR A 763 -16.61 -19.17 53.36
N SER A 764 -17.88 -19.40 53.06
CA SER A 764 -18.76 -18.47 52.35
C SER A 764 -19.21 -17.35 53.30
N GLY A 765 -19.50 -16.16 52.76
CA GLY A 765 -20.15 -15.08 53.51
C GLY A 765 -20.73 -14.04 52.55
N GLU A 766 -22.06 -13.95 52.50
CA GLU A 766 -22.79 -13.00 51.66
C GLU A 766 -22.91 -11.64 52.35
N HIS A 767 -22.80 -10.55 51.58
CA HIS A 767 -23.78 -9.45 51.58
C HIS A 767 -23.63 -8.53 50.36
#